data_AF-A0A2D6HFQ4-F1
#
_entry.id   AF-A0A2D6HFQ4-F1
#
_cell.length_a   1.000
_cell.length_b   1.000
_cell.length_c   1.000
_cell.angle_alpha   90.00
_cell.angle_beta   90.00
_cell.angle_gamma   90.00
#
_symmetry.space_group_name_H-M   'P 1'
#
loop_
_entity.id
_entity.type
_entity.pdbx_description
1 polymer ?
#
loop_
_entity_poly.entity_id
_entity_poly.type
_entity_poly.pdbx_seq_one_letter_code
_entity_poly.pdbx_strand_id
1 'polypeptide(L)'
;MGQNGRVQPRPSPLDPLLNPEGGGIELLLGNEAVLRGAIEAGIGFACGYPGTPSTEVSDGFAALAPHLGIPFEYSVNEKVALEMAFAASLAGARSIVAMKHLGLMAAGDPLSTIPYIGTVAGLVIVSAGDPSCLTSPNEQDQRHLADALHLPMLDPPTPQAALEATRFAFELSEGCGLPVVLRPTTRVCHTAAPVRLGAVSPREVRGFQRAPQRFLPVPANARRMRSEIEERLALARELIAAGDWLTESGEGRTAVFSSGAPSATCADLLRAAGAEKDIVHLSSSVVFPLPAEELVERLTSLERVLVVEELSPYLEDHLRALCQLHRLPLEVLGKRTGHLPTAFEYEPGVIAAGLHAAFGIGSRPAPDELAATPPVRPPVLCAACPHRSSFFAARAALGAEKHFFNDIGCYTLGCGGPLDAGDALLCMGAGFSLAAGVARTTGERTVGFLGDSTFFHSGMPALLNAAKEEVDMVAVVLDNEITAMTGFQESPTTAAASPREPDDAPGDIATIARALGARRVETVDPHDLPGTIAAFRRAEEHSGLSVVIAKRPCPVAEQRAEGRAPAPPLPAFTIDPALCGTCGRSSCGKRCGQGVDPGYERALIRARVLEDGAESAQPPVAPCTQRCPLYLCVQGYAAHIAAGNYADALELIMSELPLPDSVCRVCHTPCEAACVRSELDEPVAVNDLKRFVLDWAAEQDEPPYRPRRAPANGLRAGVVGAGPAGLAAAHELILRGYTVDLYDAAERPGGLLRSGIPAYRLPREALERDVERILALGIQFHPGRTLGADLDLETLLEDHAAVVVALGAPRSLELGLPGEGPETVGALAYLRDASPRRARAVLVVGGGSSAIDSARVARRRGAERVWVACLEEGSELPASAREVAEAEREGVEILTRARAERRVATGVELIGVRPRVSGARKPADFESLARGARALPAPQAHFPGDAARCLREEGAVSLEVDLVVTALGQAVDPDVLPDLLDPAGEAVSAAPESGATAHPRVFAAGDLAAGPRTVTDVIASGLRAAWGLDRSLRGAERADERRPPPLVSTEPPLGRPGIPRRDDGARRRPVELDPQAAIGSFDEVVGRLDEREARAEAERCMVCGLCGNCRSCVDLFGCPAILSGTDGALRIDAALCVGCGVCADFCPNGAIAPIAEPAQASASASAGAGAGAGANAGTDTEVSA
;
A
#
# COMPACT_ATOMS: atom_id res chain seq x y z
N MET A 1 -68.16 40.92 3.90
CA MET A 1 -67.45 39.92 3.09
C MET A 1 -66.40 40.66 2.27
N GLY A 2 -65.10 40.42 2.35
CA GLY A 2 -64.32 39.49 3.15
C GLY A 2 -62.86 39.97 3.08
N GLN A 3 -62.21 39.95 4.24
CA GLN A 3 -60.78 40.19 4.41
C GLN A 3 -60.01 39.03 3.76
N ASN A 4 -58.95 39.33 2.99
CA ASN A 4 -57.85 38.39 2.79
C ASN A 4 -56.56 39.09 3.24
N GLY A 5 -56.17 38.77 4.47
CA GLY A 5 -55.00 39.30 5.13
C GLY A 5 -53.73 38.90 4.40
N ARG A 6 -52.85 39.89 4.23
CA ARG A 6 -51.42 39.63 4.08
C ARG A 6 -50.98 38.90 5.35
N VAL A 7 -50.71 37.61 5.22
CA VAL A 7 -49.96 36.86 6.23
C VAL A 7 -48.60 37.55 6.32
N GLN A 8 -48.39 38.33 7.38
CA GLN A 8 -47.06 38.69 7.80
C GLN A 8 -46.26 37.39 7.91
N PRO A 9 -45.02 37.31 7.38
CA PRO A 9 -44.18 36.16 7.64
C PRO A 9 -44.15 35.96 9.15
N ARG A 10 -44.55 34.78 9.63
CA ARG A 10 -44.32 34.44 11.03
C ARG A 10 -42.84 34.69 11.29
N PRO A 11 -42.45 35.45 12.33
CA PRO A 11 -41.06 35.46 12.73
C PRO A 11 -40.68 33.98 12.89
N SER A 12 -39.61 33.56 12.21
CA SER A 12 -38.91 32.35 12.62
C SER A 12 -38.75 32.45 14.14
N PRO A 13 -39.06 31.41 14.94
CA PRO A 13 -38.75 31.47 16.35
C PRO A 13 -37.28 31.85 16.43
N LEU A 14 -36.98 33.02 17.00
CA LEU A 14 -35.62 33.44 17.27
C LEU A 14 -34.92 32.25 17.94
N ASP A 15 -33.70 31.96 17.51
CA ASP A 15 -32.86 30.93 18.13
C ASP A 15 -33.03 31.03 19.67
N PRO A 16 -33.31 29.93 20.39
CA PRO A 16 -33.55 29.97 21.83
C PRO A 16 -32.48 30.75 22.62
N LEU A 17 -31.24 30.77 22.11
CA LEU A 17 -30.12 31.53 22.67
C LEU A 17 -30.31 33.05 22.63
N LEU A 18 -31.15 33.57 21.73
CA LEU A 18 -31.45 35.00 21.58
C LEU A 18 -32.64 35.48 22.41
N ASN A 19 -33.31 34.61 23.19
CA ASN A 19 -34.46 34.99 23.99
C ASN A 19 -34.08 36.06 25.07
N PRO A 20 -34.61 37.31 24.97
CA PRO A 20 -34.19 38.41 25.82
C PRO A 20 -34.79 38.40 27.23
N GLU A 21 -35.98 37.79 27.42
CA GLU A 21 -36.73 37.85 28.69
C GLU A 21 -36.21 36.88 29.76
N GLY A 22 -35.41 35.88 29.36
CA GLY A 22 -34.90 34.84 30.27
C GLY A 22 -35.99 33.94 30.85
N GLY A 23 -35.66 33.17 31.90
CA GLY A 23 -36.60 32.35 32.68
C GLY A 23 -36.97 30.99 32.09
N GLY A 24 -36.75 30.77 30.79
CA GLY A 24 -36.89 29.47 30.12
C GLY A 24 -35.80 28.47 30.52
N ILE A 25 -36.09 27.18 30.34
CA ILE A 25 -35.09 26.10 30.44
C ILE A 25 -34.91 25.55 29.03
N GLU A 26 -33.69 25.58 28.52
CA GLU A 26 -33.33 25.03 27.21
C GLU A 26 -32.31 23.90 27.37
N LEU A 27 -32.31 22.94 26.45
CA LEU A 27 -31.30 21.88 26.41
C LEU A 27 -30.10 22.39 25.62
N LEU A 28 -29.01 22.74 26.31
CA LEU A 28 -27.82 23.34 25.71
C LEU A 28 -26.57 22.48 25.91
N LEU A 29 -25.71 22.43 24.91
CA LEU A 29 -24.31 22.01 25.05
C LEU A 29 -23.56 22.98 25.98
N GLY A 30 -22.50 22.53 26.65
CA GLY A 30 -21.67 23.42 27.46
C GLY A 30 -21.09 24.60 26.68
N ASN A 31 -20.69 24.40 25.43
CA ASN A 31 -20.24 25.50 24.56
C ASN A 31 -21.36 26.50 24.24
N GLU A 32 -22.58 26.03 24.00
CA GLU A 32 -23.75 26.89 23.80
C GLU A 32 -24.12 27.65 25.09
N ALA A 33 -23.89 27.03 26.25
CA ALA A 33 -24.09 27.67 27.55
C ALA A 33 -23.07 28.80 27.80
N VAL A 34 -21.79 28.63 27.38
CA VAL A 34 -20.79 29.70 27.39
C VAL A 34 -21.22 30.85 26.47
N LEU A 35 -21.63 30.54 25.24
CA LEU A 35 -22.16 31.50 24.28
C LEU A 35 -23.34 32.28 24.87
N ARG A 36 -24.30 31.58 25.48
CA ARG A 36 -25.44 32.19 26.17
C ARG A 36 -25.00 33.09 27.32
N GLY A 37 -24.05 32.65 28.14
CA GLY A 37 -23.54 33.45 29.26
C GLY A 37 -22.90 34.77 28.80
N ALA A 38 -22.20 34.76 27.67
CA ALA A 38 -21.67 35.97 27.06
C ALA A 38 -22.78 36.89 26.52
N ILE A 39 -23.83 36.34 25.90
CA ILE A 39 -25.00 37.12 25.47
C ILE A 39 -25.68 37.76 26.70
N GLU A 40 -25.89 37.00 27.77
CA GLU A 40 -26.50 37.51 29.02
C GLU A 40 -25.66 38.61 29.67
N ALA A 41 -24.34 38.58 29.49
CA ALA A 41 -23.41 39.62 29.90
C ALA A 41 -23.38 40.83 28.94
N GLY A 42 -24.18 40.89 27.87
CA GLY A 42 -24.18 42.05 26.96
C GLY A 42 -22.87 42.18 26.16
N ILE A 43 -22.36 41.06 25.65
CA ILE A 43 -21.16 40.99 24.81
C ILE A 43 -21.18 42.02 23.67
N GLY A 44 -20.02 42.64 23.41
CA GLY A 44 -19.84 43.63 22.35
C GLY A 44 -18.95 43.19 21.19
N PHE A 45 -18.10 42.18 21.38
CA PHE A 45 -17.17 41.66 20.38
C PHE A 45 -16.83 40.19 20.68
N ALA A 46 -16.77 39.35 19.65
CA ALA A 46 -16.35 37.96 19.79
C ALA A 46 -15.36 37.59 18.68
N CYS A 47 -14.39 36.73 18.97
CA CYS A 47 -13.50 36.17 17.96
C CYS A 47 -12.99 34.79 18.42
N GLY A 48 -12.31 34.08 17.54
CA GLY A 48 -11.67 32.81 17.91
C GLY A 48 -10.78 32.29 16.81
N TYR A 49 -9.94 31.32 17.19
CA TYR A 49 -9.29 30.44 16.23
C TYR A 49 -9.87 29.03 16.40
N PRO A 50 -10.16 28.30 15.31
CA PRO A 50 -10.80 27.00 15.40
C PRO A 50 -9.99 25.98 16.22
N GLY A 51 -10.64 25.34 17.20
CA GLY A 51 -9.97 24.36 18.05
C GLY A 51 -10.92 23.58 18.93
N THR A 52 -11.16 22.31 18.57
CA THR A 52 -11.94 21.37 19.38
C THR A 52 -11.22 21.11 20.71
N PRO A 53 -11.91 21.12 21.86
CA PRO A 53 -13.36 21.08 22.04
C PRO A 53 -14.07 22.45 22.20
N SER A 54 -13.41 23.59 21.94
CA SER A 54 -14.01 24.93 22.09
C SER A 54 -14.76 25.45 20.85
N THR A 55 -14.66 24.74 19.73
CA THR A 55 -15.11 25.18 18.42
C THR A 55 -16.51 25.78 18.43
N GLU A 56 -17.47 25.09 19.03
CA GLU A 56 -18.90 25.42 18.94
C GLU A 56 -19.22 26.79 19.56
N VAL A 57 -18.35 27.32 20.43
CA VAL A 57 -18.44 28.71 20.89
C VAL A 57 -18.25 29.69 19.73
N SER A 58 -17.21 29.50 18.92
CA SER A 58 -16.91 30.35 17.77
C SER A 58 -17.93 30.16 16.65
N ASP A 59 -18.29 28.91 16.33
CA ASP A 59 -19.31 28.61 15.32
C ASP A 59 -20.67 29.22 15.69
N GLY A 60 -21.05 29.14 16.96
CA GLY A 60 -22.27 29.76 17.46
C GLY A 60 -22.24 31.29 17.37
N PHE A 61 -21.11 31.93 17.69
CA PHE A 61 -20.96 33.38 17.46
C PHE A 61 -20.98 33.75 15.98
N ALA A 62 -20.36 32.96 15.10
CA ALA A 62 -20.40 33.19 13.66
C ALA A 62 -21.85 33.22 13.14
N ALA A 63 -22.68 32.28 13.61
CA ALA A 63 -24.10 32.21 13.24
C ALA A 63 -24.95 33.35 13.87
N LEU A 64 -24.69 33.71 15.12
CA LEU A 64 -25.55 34.64 15.88
C LEU A 64 -25.11 36.10 15.82
N ALA A 65 -23.85 36.41 15.51
CA ALA A 65 -23.32 37.78 15.51
C ALA A 65 -24.11 38.76 14.62
N PRO A 66 -24.58 38.40 13.41
CA PRO A 66 -25.43 39.28 12.60
C PRO A 66 -26.75 39.63 13.29
N HIS A 67 -27.34 38.70 14.04
CA HIS A 67 -28.59 38.89 14.78
C HIS A 67 -28.38 39.71 16.06
N LEU A 68 -27.24 39.53 16.72
CA LEU A 68 -26.81 40.31 17.89
C LEU A 68 -26.29 41.70 17.51
N GLY A 69 -25.99 41.94 16.23
CA GLY A 69 -25.41 43.17 15.71
C GLY A 69 -24.00 43.46 16.24
N ILE A 70 -23.23 42.43 16.62
CA ILE A 70 -21.84 42.55 17.09
C ILE A 70 -20.86 42.12 15.99
N PRO A 71 -19.60 42.60 16.01
CA PRO A 71 -18.56 42.04 15.17
C PRO A 71 -18.18 40.63 15.65
N PHE A 72 -17.97 39.74 14.68
CA PHE A 72 -17.34 38.44 14.87
C PHE A 72 -16.31 38.19 13.78
N GLU A 73 -15.19 37.56 14.13
CA GLU A 73 -14.18 37.11 13.16
C GLU A 73 -13.55 35.77 13.57
N TYR A 74 -13.35 34.90 12.58
CA TYR A 74 -12.34 33.85 12.67
C TYR A 74 -10.99 34.50 12.40
N SER A 75 -10.14 34.53 13.42
CA SER A 75 -8.78 35.05 13.29
C SER A 75 -7.88 34.03 12.60
N VAL A 76 -6.73 34.48 12.09
CA VAL A 76 -5.75 33.59 11.42
C VAL A 76 -4.94 32.73 12.40
N ASN A 77 -4.88 33.11 13.68
CA ASN A 77 -4.29 32.35 14.78
C ASN A 77 -4.77 32.90 16.14
N GLU A 78 -4.49 32.20 17.23
CA GLU A 78 -4.90 32.57 18.59
C GLU A 78 -4.25 33.86 19.09
N LYS A 79 -3.01 34.14 18.67
CA LYS A 79 -2.31 35.38 19.01
C LYS A 79 -3.10 36.59 18.50
N VAL A 80 -3.46 36.60 17.23
CA VAL A 80 -4.24 37.66 16.61
C VAL A 80 -5.64 37.73 17.23
N ALA A 81 -6.28 36.59 17.48
CA ALA A 81 -7.58 36.54 18.14
C ALA A 81 -7.56 37.23 19.52
N LEU A 82 -6.56 36.93 20.35
CA LEU A 82 -6.42 37.54 21.67
C LEU A 82 -6.11 39.04 21.57
N GLU A 83 -5.27 39.45 20.62
CA GLU A 83 -4.97 40.88 20.37
C GLU A 83 -6.22 41.67 19.97
N MET A 84 -7.09 41.07 19.13
CA MET A 84 -8.33 41.69 18.67
C MET A 84 -9.39 41.79 19.78
N ALA A 85 -9.58 40.72 20.57
CA ALA A 85 -10.44 40.78 21.74
C ALA A 85 -9.93 41.81 22.77
N PHE A 86 -8.62 41.86 23.01
CA PHE A 86 -8.03 42.86 23.89
C PHE A 86 -8.22 44.30 23.37
N ALA A 87 -8.09 44.53 22.06
CA ALA A 87 -8.36 45.83 21.45
C ALA A 87 -9.83 46.25 21.64
N ALA A 88 -10.78 45.32 21.51
CA ALA A 88 -12.19 45.58 21.79
C ALA A 88 -12.43 45.93 23.28
N SER A 89 -11.77 45.24 24.20
CA SER A 89 -11.77 45.59 25.63
C SER A 89 -11.28 47.02 25.85
N LEU A 90 -10.16 47.43 25.23
CA LEU A 90 -9.62 48.80 25.33
C LEU A 90 -10.58 49.86 24.75
N ALA A 91 -11.41 49.50 23.77
CA ALA A 91 -12.48 50.33 23.24
C ALA A 91 -13.74 50.35 24.13
N GLY A 92 -13.70 49.68 25.28
CA GLY A 92 -14.78 49.64 26.25
C GLY A 92 -15.93 48.71 25.86
N ALA A 93 -15.68 47.69 25.04
CA ALA A 93 -16.64 46.63 24.72
C ALA A 93 -16.28 45.35 25.49
N ARG A 94 -17.29 44.68 26.08
CA ARG A 94 -17.11 43.31 26.59
C ARG A 94 -16.72 42.40 25.44
N SER A 95 -15.66 41.63 25.61
CA SER A 95 -15.02 40.85 24.55
C SER A 95 -14.73 39.41 24.99
N ILE A 96 -14.90 38.47 24.07
CA ILE A 96 -14.61 37.06 24.29
C ILE A 96 -13.75 36.50 23.17
N VAL A 97 -12.78 35.67 23.53
CA VAL A 97 -11.98 34.90 22.59
C VAL A 97 -12.04 33.42 22.93
N ALA A 98 -12.30 32.57 21.94
CA ALA A 98 -12.34 31.12 22.12
C ALA A 98 -11.19 30.41 21.41
N MET A 99 -10.59 29.44 22.12
CA MET A 99 -9.52 28.56 21.65
C MET A 99 -9.44 27.31 22.54
N LYS A 100 -8.68 26.30 22.12
CA LYS A 100 -8.31 25.17 22.99
C LYS A 100 -7.04 25.47 23.80
N HIS A 101 -6.72 24.63 24.78
CA HIS A 101 -5.55 24.77 25.66
C HIS A 101 -4.23 25.06 24.92
N LEU A 102 -3.93 24.36 23.82
CA LEU A 102 -2.75 24.61 22.98
C LEU A 102 -2.70 26.04 22.43
N GLY A 103 -3.85 26.57 22.04
CA GLY A 103 -4.00 27.92 21.52
C GLY A 103 -3.64 29.00 22.54
N LEU A 104 -3.89 28.73 23.83
CA LEU A 104 -3.52 29.66 24.91
C LEU A 104 -2.00 29.87 24.98
N MET A 105 -1.22 28.82 24.73
CA MET A 105 0.24 28.91 24.62
C MET A 105 0.69 29.60 23.32
N ALA A 106 0.00 29.38 22.20
CA ALA A 106 0.25 30.10 20.95
C ALA A 106 0.03 31.62 21.11
N ALA A 107 -0.93 32.01 21.95
CA ALA A 107 -1.21 33.39 22.35
C ALA A 107 -0.33 33.90 23.52
N GLY A 108 0.70 33.15 23.95
CA GLY A 108 1.47 33.43 25.17
C GLY A 108 2.13 34.82 25.22
N ASP A 109 2.56 35.35 24.07
CA ASP A 109 3.16 36.68 23.97
C ASP A 109 2.19 37.80 24.41
N PRO A 110 1.03 38.02 23.75
CA PRO A 110 0.04 38.98 24.25
C PRO A 110 -0.50 38.60 25.64
N LEU A 111 -0.72 37.31 25.91
CA LEU A 111 -1.26 36.84 27.19
C LEU A 111 -0.41 37.26 28.39
N SER A 112 0.93 37.25 28.25
CA SER A 112 1.86 37.64 29.31
C SER A 112 1.92 39.16 29.56
N THR A 113 1.53 39.97 28.58
CA THR A 113 1.64 41.44 28.65
C THR A 113 0.32 42.09 29.08
N ILE A 114 -0.83 41.53 28.72
CA ILE A 114 -2.16 42.08 29.04
C ILE A 114 -2.33 42.38 30.54
N PRO A 115 -1.91 41.55 31.51
CA PRO A 115 -2.07 41.84 32.94
C PRO A 115 -1.37 43.12 33.42
N TYR A 116 -0.26 43.51 32.78
CA TYR A 116 0.41 44.78 33.07
C TYR A 116 -0.45 45.96 32.67
N ILE A 117 -1.06 45.89 31.48
CA ILE A 117 -1.88 46.95 30.90
C ILE A 117 -3.26 47.03 31.57
N GLY A 118 -3.82 45.87 31.88
CA GLY A 118 -5.18 45.68 32.38
C GLY A 118 -6.26 45.90 31.32
N THR A 119 -7.47 45.47 31.65
CA THR A 119 -8.66 45.57 30.79
C THR A 119 -9.45 46.87 31.07
N VAL A 120 -10.22 47.36 30.09
CA VAL A 120 -11.10 48.54 30.27
C VAL A 120 -12.57 48.11 30.37
N ALA A 121 -12.98 47.16 29.53
CA ALA A 121 -14.22 46.39 29.67
C ALA A 121 -13.87 44.90 29.78
N GLY A 122 -14.83 44.06 30.18
CA GLY A 122 -14.54 42.66 30.50
C GLY A 122 -13.95 41.89 29.31
N LEU A 123 -12.86 41.15 29.56
CA LEU A 123 -12.21 40.27 28.58
C LEU A 123 -12.21 38.84 29.13
N VAL A 124 -12.91 37.95 28.43
CA VAL A 124 -12.99 36.53 28.77
C VAL A 124 -12.24 35.71 27.73
N ILE A 125 -11.37 34.82 28.19
CA ILE A 125 -10.59 33.90 27.36
C ILE A 125 -11.12 32.49 27.62
N VAL A 126 -11.86 31.94 26.66
CA VAL A 126 -12.29 30.54 26.72
C VAL A 126 -11.13 29.68 26.23
N SER A 127 -10.55 28.89 27.13
CA SER A 127 -9.48 27.95 26.83
C SER A 127 -9.93 26.55 27.21
N ALA A 128 -10.39 25.76 26.24
CA ALA A 128 -10.93 24.44 26.54
C ALA A 128 -9.84 23.37 26.72
N GLY A 129 -9.85 22.68 27.87
CA GLY A 129 -8.93 21.60 28.20
C GLY A 129 -9.32 20.27 27.53
N ASP A 130 -8.34 19.46 27.16
CA ASP A 130 -8.56 18.15 26.51
C ASP A 130 -7.80 17.01 27.23
N PRO A 131 -8.19 16.65 28.46
CA PRO A 131 -7.65 15.46 29.13
C PRO A 131 -7.83 14.22 28.24
N SER A 132 -6.90 13.26 28.32
CA SER A 132 -6.80 12.10 27.42
C SER A 132 -6.49 12.40 25.95
N CYS A 133 -6.19 13.64 25.56
CA CYS A 133 -5.78 13.97 24.19
C CYS A 133 -6.79 13.52 23.12
N LEU A 134 -8.09 13.64 23.38
CA LEU A 134 -9.12 13.12 22.47
C LEU A 134 -9.06 13.79 21.09
N THR A 135 -8.62 15.05 21.05
CA THR A 135 -8.54 15.87 19.83
C THR A 135 -7.22 16.65 19.71
N SER A 136 -6.23 16.30 20.54
CA SER A 136 -4.99 17.08 20.71
C SER A 136 -3.75 16.19 20.79
N PRO A 137 -2.57 16.68 20.38
CA PRO A 137 -1.32 15.91 20.46
C PRO A 137 -0.74 15.75 21.87
N ASN A 138 -1.17 16.56 22.84
CA ASN A 138 -0.71 16.50 24.23
C ASN A 138 -1.76 17.02 25.21
N GLU A 139 -1.61 16.67 26.49
CA GLU A 139 -2.37 17.25 27.59
C GLU A 139 -1.65 18.51 28.09
N GLN A 140 -2.40 19.59 28.37
CA GLN A 140 -1.87 20.79 29.03
C GLN A 140 -2.80 21.25 30.14
N ASP A 141 -2.21 21.57 31.29
CA ASP A 141 -2.93 22.08 32.43
C ASP A 141 -2.81 23.60 32.51
N GLN A 142 -3.86 24.31 32.10
CA GLN A 142 -3.83 25.77 32.01
C GLN A 142 -3.73 26.46 33.37
N ARG A 143 -4.05 25.77 34.47
CA ARG A 143 -4.09 26.36 35.82
C ARG A 143 -2.72 26.90 36.25
N HIS A 144 -1.65 26.17 35.93
CA HIS A 144 -0.27 26.62 36.19
C HIS A 144 0.10 27.87 35.40
N LEU A 145 -0.35 27.96 34.14
CA LEU A 145 -0.08 29.13 33.30
C LEU A 145 -0.85 30.36 33.81
N ALA A 146 -2.11 30.17 34.19
CA ALA A 146 -2.94 31.24 34.73
C ALA A 146 -2.37 31.80 36.03
N ASP A 147 -1.93 30.95 36.96
CA ASP A 147 -1.23 31.37 38.17
C ASP A 147 0.05 32.16 37.85
N ALA A 148 0.93 31.58 37.02
CA ALA A 148 2.20 32.18 36.64
C ALA A 148 2.05 33.55 35.95
N LEU A 149 0.96 33.77 35.22
CA LEU A 149 0.66 35.02 34.52
C LEU A 149 -0.34 35.92 35.27
N HIS A 150 -0.73 35.54 36.49
CA HIS A 150 -1.63 36.32 37.34
C HIS A 150 -3.04 36.53 36.74
N LEU A 151 -3.60 35.48 36.15
CA LEU A 151 -4.87 35.49 35.43
C LEU A 151 -5.95 34.76 36.24
N PRO A 152 -7.01 35.43 36.72
CA PRO A 152 -8.13 34.72 37.35
C PRO A 152 -8.70 33.64 36.42
N MET A 153 -9.00 32.47 36.96
CA MET A 153 -9.44 31.31 36.20
C MET A 153 -10.65 30.63 36.85
N LEU A 154 -11.67 30.39 36.02
CA LEU A 154 -12.89 29.67 36.35
C LEU A 154 -12.92 28.31 35.64
N ASP A 155 -13.37 27.27 36.33
CA ASP A 155 -13.36 25.86 35.89
C ASP A 155 -14.75 25.24 36.14
N PRO A 156 -15.74 25.51 35.28
CA PRO A 156 -17.13 25.17 35.54
C PRO A 156 -17.38 23.65 35.46
N PRO A 157 -18.17 23.06 36.37
CA PRO A 157 -18.42 21.61 36.39
C PRO A 157 -19.55 21.12 35.47
N THR A 158 -20.45 22.02 35.03
CA THR A 158 -21.65 21.67 34.25
C THR A 158 -21.98 22.75 33.23
N PRO A 159 -22.83 22.48 32.21
CA PRO A 159 -23.32 23.51 31.30
C PRO A 159 -23.99 24.70 32.01
N GLN A 160 -24.80 24.46 33.05
CA GLN A 160 -25.41 25.55 33.85
C GLN A 160 -24.33 26.42 34.50
N ALA A 161 -23.36 25.80 35.15
CA ALA A 161 -22.25 26.51 35.77
C ALA A 161 -21.36 27.23 34.75
N ALA A 162 -21.24 26.70 33.52
CA ALA A 162 -20.49 27.35 32.45
C ALA A 162 -21.14 28.67 32.00
N LEU A 163 -22.47 28.72 31.92
CA LEU A 163 -23.22 29.97 31.66
C LEU A 163 -22.97 30.99 32.78
N GLU A 164 -23.15 30.57 34.03
CA GLU A 164 -22.99 31.43 35.22
C GLU A 164 -21.56 31.95 35.36
N ALA A 165 -20.58 31.06 35.21
CA ALA A 165 -19.16 31.40 35.23
C ALA A 165 -18.79 32.36 34.10
N THR A 166 -19.36 32.21 32.90
CA THR A 166 -19.09 33.14 31.79
C THR A 166 -19.59 34.55 32.11
N ARG A 167 -20.80 34.68 32.67
CA ARG A 167 -21.34 35.98 33.07
C ARG A 167 -20.47 36.64 34.13
N PHE A 168 -20.14 35.88 35.17
CA PHE A 168 -19.28 36.36 36.23
C PHE A 168 -17.87 36.69 35.75
N ALA A 169 -17.31 35.97 34.77
CA ALA A 169 -16.00 36.26 34.21
C ALA A 169 -15.93 37.68 33.63
N PHE A 170 -17.00 38.19 33.01
CA PHE A 170 -17.07 39.58 32.56
C PHE A 170 -17.06 40.56 33.73
N GLU A 171 -17.89 40.32 34.74
CA GLU A 171 -18.00 41.18 35.92
C GLU A 171 -16.69 41.21 36.72
N LEU A 172 -16.09 40.05 36.92
CA LEU A 172 -14.80 39.88 37.56
C LEU A 172 -13.71 40.62 36.77
N SER A 173 -13.65 40.43 35.45
CA SER A 173 -12.67 41.10 34.59
C SER A 173 -12.78 42.63 34.66
N GLU A 174 -13.99 43.17 34.68
CA GLU A 174 -14.23 44.61 34.79
C GLU A 174 -13.88 45.16 36.17
N GLY A 175 -14.22 44.43 37.23
CA GLY A 175 -14.00 44.85 38.60
C GLY A 175 -12.52 44.85 38.99
N CYS A 176 -11.75 43.84 38.56
CA CYS A 176 -10.32 43.75 38.88
C CYS A 176 -9.40 44.31 37.78
N GLY A 177 -9.90 44.54 36.57
CA GLY A 177 -9.10 45.03 35.45
C GLY A 177 -8.11 43.99 34.90
N LEU A 178 -8.35 42.69 35.09
CA LEU A 178 -7.57 41.58 34.51
C LEU A 178 -8.43 40.79 33.53
N PRO A 179 -7.85 40.15 32.49
CA PRO A 179 -8.59 39.16 31.71
C PRO A 179 -8.87 37.92 32.56
N VAL A 180 -10.00 37.26 32.34
CA VAL A 180 -10.40 36.05 33.06
C VAL A 180 -10.38 34.86 32.11
N VAL A 181 -9.75 33.77 32.52
CA VAL A 181 -9.73 32.51 31.77
C VAL A 181 -10.90 31.63 32.19
N LEU A 182 -11.72 31.23 31.24
CA LEU A 182 -12.74 30.21 31.44
C LEU A 182 -12.24 28.89 30.86
N ARG A 183 -12.15 27.87 31.72
CA ARG A 183 -11.56 26.57 31.41
C ARG A 183 -12.63 25.45 31.45
N PRO A 184 -13.50 25.30 30.45
CA PRO A 184 -14.27 24.06 30.33
C PRO A 184 -13.35 22.93 29.83
N THR A 185 -13.62 21.68 30.21
CA THR A 185 -12.96 20.50 29.61
C THR A 185 -13.84 19.87 28.53
N THR A 186 -13.28 18.98 27.70
CA THR A 186 -14.00 18.25 26.63
C THR A 186 -15.37 17.73 27.09
N ARG A 187 -15.44 17.19 28.31
CA ARG A 187 -16.69 16.67 28.90
C ARG A 187 -17.74 17.75 29.11
N VAL A 188 -17.36 18.93 29.60
CA VAL A 188 -18.29 20.05 29.80
C VAL A 188 -18.73 20.61 28.45
N CYS A 189 -17.77 20.86 27.55
CA CYS A 189 -18.01 21.42 26.22
C CYS A 189 -19.06 20.63 25.42
N HIS A 190 -18.96 19.30 25.43
CA HIS A 190 -19.75 18.41 24.57
C HIS A 190 -20.86 17.62 25.29
N THR A 191 -21.18 17.98 26.53
CA THR A 191 -22.37 17.46 27.23
C THR A 191 -23.54 18.43 27.07
N ALA A 192 -24.71 17.90 26.68
CA ALA A 192 -25.97 18.64 26.68
C ALA A 192 -26.70 18.47 28.02
N ALA A 193 -27.16 19.58 28.61
CA ALA A 193 -27.95 19.56 29.85
C ALA A 193 -29.05 20.64 29.86
N PRO A 194 -30.12 20.48 30.66
CA PRO A 194 -31.09 21.55 30.88
C PRO A 194 -30.42 22.76 31.55
N VAL A 195 -30.46 23.91 30.88
CA VAL A 195 -29.86 25.18 31.33
C VAL A 195 -30.96 26.23 31.48
N ARG A 196 -31.02 26.84 32.67
CA ARG A 196 -31.91 27.95 32.97
C ARG A 196 -31.31 29.26 32.47
N LEU A 197 -32.05 29.92 31.60
CA LEU A 197 -31.63 31.15 30.96
C LEU A 197 -31.93 32.37 31.84
N GLY A 198 -30.99 33.31 31.90
CA GLY A 198 -31.16 34.64 32.49
C GLY A 198 -31.59 35.70 31.47
N ALA A 199 -31.92 36.88 31.97
CA ALA A 199 -32.21 38.05 31.14
C ALA A 199 -30.94 38.58 30.46
N VAL A 200 -31.10 39.09 29.24
CA VAL A 200 -29.99 39.64 28.46
C VAL A 200 -29.68 41.07 28.90
N SER A 201 -28.43 41.33 29.30
CA SER A 201 -27.98 42.68 29.65
C SER A 201 -27.81 43.56 28.40
N PRO A 202 -28.06 44.88 28.49
CA PRO A 202 -27.82 45.79 27.37
C PRO A 202 -26.32 45.85 27.04
N ARG A 203 -26.01 45.90 25.75
CA ARG A 203 -24.65 46.09 25.25
C ARG A 203 -24.19 47.53 25.43
N GLU A 204 -22.98 47.72 25.96
CA GLU A 204 -22.29 49.02 26.04
C GLU A 204 -20.96 49.00 25.27
N VAL A 205 -20.69 50.07 24.50
CA VAL A 205 -19.37 50.33 23.88
C VAL A 205 -19.02 51.79 24.11
N ARG A 206 -17.93 52.06 24.84
CA ARG A 206 -17.59 53.42 25.33
C ARG A 206 -16.61 54.19 24.43
N GLY A 207 -15.95 53.49 23.50
CA GLY A 207 -14.90 54.03 22.64
C GLY A 207 -13.52 54.06 23.31
N PHE A 208 -12.46 54.07 22.49
CA PHE A 208 -11.09 54.11 22.99
C PHE A 208 -10.72 55.48 23.56
N GLN A 209 -10.29 55.51 24.83
CA GLN A 209 -9.80 56.72 25.48
C GLN A 209 -8.27 56.71 25.57
N ARG A 210 -7.61 57.72 25.00
CA ARG A 210 -6.13 57.77 24.99
C ARG A 210 -5.56 57.89 26.40
N ALA A 211 -4.80 56.88 26.83
CA ALA A 211 -4.05 56.90 28.10
C ALA A 211 -2.66 56.23 27.98
N PRO A 212 -1.67 56.88 27.32
CA PRO A 212 -0.36 56.27 27.06
C PRO A 212 0.38 55.76 28.31
N GLN A 213 0.23 56.43 29.46
CA GLN A 213 0.87 55.98 30.71
C GLN A 213 0.27 54.70 31.30
N ARG A 214 -0.95 54.35 30.86
CA ARG A 214 -1.64 53.11 31.21
C ARG A 214 -1.46 52.02 30.14
N PHE A 215 -1.39 52.39 28.86
CA PHE A 215 -1.43 51.39 27.77
C PHE A 215 -0.09 51.07 27.13
N LEU A 216 0.97 51.83 27.42
CA LEU A 216 2.31 51.58 26.88
C LEU A 216 3.23 51.02 27.97
N PRO A 217 3.54 49.71 27.98
CA PRO A 217 4.41 49.07 28.96
C PRO A 217 5.90 49.34 28.69
N VAL A 218 6.27 50.60 28.44
CA VAL A 218 7.68 51.02 28.39
C VAL A 218 8.31 50.86 29.79
N PRO A 219 9.63 50.67 29.93
CA PRO A 219 10.26 50.35 31.22
C PRO A 219 9.90 51.26 32.40
N ALA A 220 9.64 52.55 32.16
CA ALA A 220 9.19 53.49 33.18
C ALA A 220 7.79 53.16 33.72
N ASN A 221 6.86 52.77 32.84
CA ASN A 221 5.49 52.41 33.17
C ASN A 221 5.38 50.95 33.66
N ALA A 222 6.10 50.03 33.02
CA ALA A 222 6.05 48.60 33.31
C ALA A 222 6.41 48.27 34.77
N ARG A 223 7.36 49.01 35.37
CA ARG A 223 7.72 48.83 36.80
C ARG A 223 6.55 49.17 37.73
N ARG A 224 5.81 50.25 37.43
CA ARG A 224 4.60 50.63 38.17
C ARG A 224 3.48 49.62 37.93
N MET A 225 3.25 49.27 36.67
CA MET A 225 2.24 48.28 36.25
C MET A 225 2.45 46.92 36.92
N ARG A 226 3.71 46.47 37.12
CA ARG A 226 3.98 45.23 37.85
C ARG A 226 3.45 45.26 39.28
N SER A 227 3.60 46.39 39.98
CA SER A 227 3.05 46.56 41.33
C SER A 227 1.52 46.57 41.32
N GLU A 228 0.92 47.21 40.30
CA GLU A 228 -0.54 47.25 40.15
C GLU A 228 -1.17 45.88 39.91
N ILE A 229 -0.43 44.90 39.35
CA ILE A 229 -0.95 43.53 39.18
C ILE A 229 -1.36 42.94 40.54
N GLU A 230 -0.60 43.16 41.61
CA GLU A 230 -0.95 42.64 42.95
C GLU A 230 -2.23 43.29 43.49
N GLU A 231 -2.42 44.60 43.24
CA GLU A 231 -3.63 45.33 43.59
C GLU A 231 -4.84 44.77 42.82
N ARG A 232 -4.67 44.49 41.53
CA ARG A 232 -5.72 43.85 40.71
C ARG A 232 -6.06 42.45 41.19
N LEU A 233 -5.07 41.63 41.57
CA LEU A 233 -5.33 40.30 42.14
C LEU A 233 -6.02 40.37 43.50
N ALA A 234 -5.69 41.36 44.33
CA ALA A 234 -6.39 41.58 45.58
C ALA A 234 -7.88 41.87 45.33
N LEU A 235 -8.20 42.76 44.37
CA LEU A 235 -9.58 43.02 43.95
C LEU A 235 -10.26 41.77 43.39
N ALA A 236 -9.55 40.94 42.61
CA ALA A 236 -10.11 39.69 42.12
C ALA A 236 -10.47 38.74 43.27
N ARG A 237 -9.62 38.62 44.30
CA ARG A 237 -9.91 37.82 45.51
C ARG A 237 -11.14 38.35 46.25
N GLU A 238 -11.27 39.66 46.40
CA GLU A 238 -12.43 40.29 47.06
C GLU A 238 -13.74 40.01 46.29
N LEU A 239 -13.72 40.15 44.96
CA LEU A 239 -14.89 39.90 44.11
C LEU A 239 -15.28 38.42 44.07
N ILE A 240 -14.30 37.51 44.06
CA ILE A 240 -14.53 36.06 44.15
C ILE A 240 -15.13 35.72 45.52
N ALA A 241 -14.57 36.25 46.61
CA ALA A 241 -15.08 35.99 47.97
C ALA A 241 -16.47 36.57 48.23
N ALA A 242 -16.88 37.58 47.47
CA ALA A 242 -18.23 38.15 47.54
C ALA A 242 -19.29 37.29 46.82
N GLY A 243 -18.88 36.32 45.98
CA GLY A 243 -19.77 35.41 45.27
C GLY A 243 -19.84 34.01 45.89
N ASP A 244 -20.82 33.22 45.46
CA ASP A 244 -21.02 31.84 45.93
C ASP A 244 -20.42 30.84 44.92
N TRP A 245 -19.09 30.67 44.97
CA TRP A 245 -18.34 29.87 44.00
C TRP A 245 -17.78 28.56 44.55
N LEU A 246 -18.00 28.31 45.84
CA LEU A 246 -17.65 27.10 46.56
C LEU A 246 -18.94 26.46 47.06
N THR A 247 -19.48 25.53 46.26
CA THR A 247 -20.72 24.85 46.62
C THR A 247 -20.44 23.69 47.55
N GLU A 248 -21.27 23.55 48.58
CA GLU A 248 -21.19 22.49 49.57
C GLU A 248 -22.47 21.67 49.55
N SER A 249 -22.33 20.36 49.58
CA SER A 249 -23.46 19.44 49.74
C SER A 249 -23.06 18.25 50.62
N GLY A 250 -24.05 17.61 51.22
CA GLY A 250 -23.85 16.50 52.13
C GLY A 250 -23.41 16.91 53.54
N GLU A 251 -23.19 15.92 54.39
CA GLU A 251 -22.87 16.06 55.81
C GLU A 251 -21.75 15.10 56.20
N GLY A 252 -20.94 15.43 57.20
CA GLY A 252 -19.93 14.50 57.72
C GLY A 252 -18.66 15.16 58.24
N ARG A 253 -17.66 14.34 58.53
CA ARG A 253 -16.30 14.76 58.95
C ARG A 253 -15.23 14.48 57.89
N THR A 254 -15.61 13.83 56.79
CA THR A 254 -14.76 13.58 55.63
C THR A 254 -15.32 14.29 54.41
N ALA A 255 -14.46 14.69 53.47
CA ALA A 255 -14.90 15.44 52.30
C ALA A 255 -14.27 15.02 50.97
N VAL A 256 -14.92 15.37 49.88
CA VAL A 256 -14.37 15.39 48.52
C VAL A 256 -14.26 16.85 48.10
N PHE A 257 -13.07 17.29 47.67
CA PHE A 257 -12.86 18.62 47.10
C PHE A 257 -12.56 18.49 45.61
N SER A 258 -13.34 19.13 44.74
CA SER A 258 -13.22 18.96 43.29
C SER A 258 -13.45 20.26 42.50
N SER A 259 -12.96 20.31 41.26
CA SER A 259 -13.29 21.34 40.27
C SER A 259 -13.56 20.73 38.89
N GLY A 260 -14.16 21.52 37.99
CA GLY A 260 -14.40 21.12 36.60
C GLY A 260 -15.31 19.89 36.46
N ALA A 261 -15.23 19.21 35.32
CA ALA A 261 -16.07 18.04 35.03
C ALA A 261 -16.07 16.96 36.14
N PRO A 262 -14.94 16.64 36.79
CA PRO A 262 -14.92 15.66 37.89
C PRO A 262 -15.86 15.99 39.05
N SER A 263 -16.15 17.26 39.32
CA SER A 263 -17.10 17.63 40.38
C SER A 263 -18.50 17.08 40.14
N ALA A 264 -19.01 17.18 38.91
CA ALA A 264 -20.33 16.67 38.59
C ALA A 264 -20.38 15.14 38.76
N THR A 265 -19.34 14.44 38.33
CA THR A 265 -19.22 12.99 38.50
C THR A 265 -19.09 12.59 39.97
N CYS A 266 -18.36 13.34 40.80
CA CYS A 266 -18.29 13.12 42.24
C CYS A 266 -19.67 13.21 42.89
N ALA A 267 -20.45 14.25 42.57
CA ALA A 267 -21.79 14.43 43.10
C ALA A 267 -22.70 13.24 42.75
N ASP A 268 -22.67 12.78 41.50
CA ASP A 268 -23.46 11.63 41.05
C ASP A 268 -23.04 10.32 41.75
N LEU A 269 -21.74 10.07 41.91
CA LEU A 269 -21.22 8.87 42.58
C LEU A 269 -21.56 8.85 44.08
N LEU A 270 -21.43 9.99 44.77
CA LEU A 270 -21.78 10.10 46.19
C LEU A 270 -23.28 9.88 46.41
N ARG A 271 -24.14 10.46 45.54
CA ARG A 271 -25.59 10.22 45.58
C ARG A 271 -25.93 8.76 45.29
N ALA A 272 -25.33 8.16 44.28
CA ALA A 272 -25.56 6.76 43.91
C ALA A 272 -25.15 5.79 45.03
N ALA A 273 -24.09 6.12 45.78
CA ALA A 273 -23.65 5.35 46.94
C ALA A 273 -24.45 5.64 48.23
N GLY A 274 -25.35 6.63 48.22
CA GLY A 274 -26.04 7.10 49.43
C GLY A 274 -25.12 7.73 50.48
N ALA A 275 -23.94 8.19 50.06
CA ALA A 275 -22.85 8.68 50.92
C ALA A 275 -22.97 10.16 51.29
N GLU A 276 -23.99 10.87 50.78
CA GLU A 276 -24.23 12.30 51.07
C GLU A 276 -24.44 12.58 52.57
N LYS A 277 -24.70 11.57 53.40
CA LYS A 277 -24.85 11.72 54.86
C LYS A 277 -23.55 11.60 55.65
N ASP A 278 -22.51 11.07 55.01
CA ASP A 278 -21.23 10.75 55.64
C ASP A 278 -20.05 11.56 55.03
N ILE A 279 -20.22 12.06 53.80
CA ILE A 279 -19.23 12.86 53.07
C ILE A 279 -19.80 14.21 52.67
N VAL A 280 -19.02 15.25 52.96
CA VAL A 280 -19.21 16.60 52.42
C VAL A 280 -18.57 16.69 51.03
N HIS A 281 -19.32 17.12 50.02
CA HIS A 281 -18.79 17.42 48.69
C HIS A 281 -18.63 18.94 48.54
N LEU A 282 -17.37 19.38 48.44
CA LEU A 282 -16.97 20.75 48.18
C LEU A 282 -16.57 20.88 46.70
N SER A 283 -17.40 21.56 45.90
CA SER A 283 -17.11 21.81 44.49
C SER A 283 -16.78 23.27 44.26
N SER A 284 -15.63 23.55 43.66
CA SER A 284 -15.24 24.90 43.29
C SER A 284 -15.30 25.13 41.78
N SER A 285 -15.93 26.24 41.38
CA SER A 285 -15.89 26.71 39.99
C SER A 285 -14.81 27.76 39.76
N VAL A 286 -14.04 28.14 40.79
CA VAL A 286 -12.92 29.08 40.73
C VAL A 286 -11.65 28.35 41.16
N VAL A 287 -10.64 28.32 40.29
CA VAL A 287 -9.38 27.60 40.58
C VAL A 287 -8.21 28.54 40.82
N PHE A 288 -8.31 29.79 40.37
CA PHE A 288 -7.32 30.82 40.69
C PHE A 288 -7.91 32.23 40.65
N PRO A 289 -7.62 33.10 41.62
CA PRO A 289 -7.15 32.74 42.97
C PRO A 289 -8.23 31.94 43.71
N LEU A 290 -7.82 30.96 44.52
CA LEU A 290 -8.75 30.20 45.36
C LEU A 290 -9.38 31.08 46.46
N PRO A 291 -10.66 30.87 46.83
CA PRO A 291 -11.32 31.54 47.95
C PRO A 291 -10.78 31.00 49.29
N ALA A 292 -9.55 31.39 49.65
CA ALA A 292 -8.77 30.77 50.72
C ALA A 292 -9.45 30.85 52.10
N GLU A 293 -10.03 32.00 52.46
CA GLU A 293 -10.66 32.19 53.79
C GLU A 293 -11.88 31.31 53.98
N GLU A 294 -12.79 31.33 53.00
CA GLU A 294 -14.00 30.51 52.99
C GLU A 294 -13.66 29.01 52.96
N LEU A 295 -12.66 28.63 52.15
CA LEU A 295 -12.20 27.24 52.09
C LEU A 295 -11.62 26.81 53.45
N VAL A 296 -10.80 27.62 54.11
CA VAL A 296 -10.27 27.32 55.45
C VAL A 296 -11.39 27.16 56.48
N GLU A 297 -12.43 27.99 56.43
CA GLU A 297 -13.60 27.88 57.32
C GLU A 297 -14.28 26.52 57.15
N ARG A 298 -14.59 26.12 55.90
CA ARG A 298 -15.24 24.84 55.60
C ARG A 298 -14.36 23.63 55.94
N LEU A 299 -13.03 23.76 55.80
CA LEU A 299 -12.08 22.69 56.11
C LEU A 299 -11.85 22.48 57.61
N THR A 300 -12.10 23.48 58.45
CA THR A 300 -11.75 23.44 59.89
C THR A 300 -12.47 22.33 60.66
N SER A 301 -13.67 21.93 60.23
CA SER A 301 -14.48 20.89 60.86
C SER A 301 -14.14 19.47 60.39
N LEU A 302 -13.35 19.33 59.32
CA LEU A 302 -13.08 18.09 58.61
C LEU A 302 -11.80 17.38 59.12
N GLU A 303 -11.78 16.06 59.00
CA GLU A 303 -10.64 15.20 59.37
C GLU A 303 -9.83 14.77 58.16
N ARG A 304 -10.50 14.42 57.06
CA ARG A 304 -9.87 13.97 55.82
C ARG A 304 -10.58 14.52 54.60
N VAL A 305 -9.83 14.84 53.55
CA VAL A 305 -10.37 15.32 52.28
C VAL A 305 -9.71 14.58 51.12
N LEU A 306 -10.49 14.12 50.13
CA LEU A 306 -9.99 13.61 48.86
C LEU A 306 -10.10 14.71 47.80
N VAL A 307 -8.97 15.13 47.25
CA VAL A 307 -8.94 16.11 46.16
C VAL A 307 -9.07 15.41 44.82
N VAL A 308 -10.14 15.70 44.10
CA VAL A 308 -10.47 15.12 42.79
C VAL A 308 -10.35 16.20 41.72
N GLU A 309 -9.25 16.15 40.98
CA GLU A 309 -8.96 17.05 39.86
C GLU A 309 -8.26 16.28 38.73
N GLU A 310 -8.44 16.68 37.49
CA GLU A 310 -7.76 16.07 36.33
C GLU A 310 -6.34 16.61 36.14
N LEU A 311 -5.50 15.91 35.37
CA LEU A 311 -4.12 16.31 35.01
C LEU A 311 -3.16 16.45 36.21
N SER A 312 -2.69 17.65 36.54
CA SER A 312 -1.73 17.86 37.63
C SER A 312 -2.40 17.97 39.02
N PRO A 313 -1.68 17.79 40.14
CA PRO A 313 -2.20 17.99 41.50
C PRO A 313 -2.24 19.47 41.90
N TYR A 314 -2.81 20.33 41.05
CA TYR A 314 -2.77 21.78 41.23
C TYR A 314 -3.56 22.22 42.48
N LEU A 315 -4.82 21.80 42.60
CA LEU A 315 -5.66 22.12 43.76
C LEU A 315 -5.19 21.38 45.01
N GLU A 316 -4.73 20.14 44.89
CA GLU A 316 -4.20 19.37 46.01
C GLU A 316 -3.01 20.08 46.65
N ASP A 317 -2.05 20.53 45.84
CA ASP A 317 -0.85 21.21 46.33
C ASP A 317 -1.21 22.57 46.97
N HIS A 318 -2.15 23.33 46.39
CA HIS A 318 -2.66 24.57 46.98
C HIS A 318 -3.40 24.34 48.31
N LEU A 319 -4.24 23.31 48.39
CA LEU A 319 -4.97 22.94 49.60
C LEU A 319 -4.02 22.56 50.72
N ARG A 320 -2.97 21.78 50.41
CA ARG A 320 -1.91 21.43 51.36
C ARG A 320 -1.18 22.66 51.89
N ALA A 321 -0.85 23.61 51.01
CA ALA A 321 -0.21 24.86 51.40
C ALA A 321 -1.11 25.69 52.34
N LEU A 322 -2.41 25.79 52.04
CA LEU A 322 -3.39 26.45 52.92
C LEU A 322 -3.50 25.76 54.28
N CYS A 323 -3.63 24.43 54.31
CA CYS A 323 -3.69 23.66 55.55
C CYS A 323 -2.44 23.89 56.41
N GLN A 324 -1.26 23.93 55.80
CA GLN A 324 0.01 24.20 56.49
C GLN A 324 0.08 25.64 57.03
N LEU A 325 -0.32 26.63 56.24
CA LEU A 325 -0.32 28.05 56.65
C LEU A 325 -1.27 28.30 57.83
N HIS A 326 -2.45 27.68 57.81
CA HIS A 326 -3.49 27.84 58.83
C HIS A 326 -3.43 26.79 59.95
N ARG A 327 -2.45 25.87 59.91
CA ARG A 327 -2.25 24.79 60.89
C ARG A 327 -3.49 23.91 61.09
N LEU A 328 -4.19 23.60 60.00
CA LEU A 328 -5.36 22.71 60.04
C LEU A 328 -4.91 21.25 60.19
N PRO A 329 -5.45 20.47 61.14
CA PRO A 329 -5.13 19.06 61.33
C PRO A 329 -5.88 18.16 60.32
N LEU A 330 -5.92 18.56 59.06
CA LEU A 330 -6.65 17.89 57.98
C LEU A 330 -5.73 16.95 57.19
N GLU A 331 -6.13 15.70 57.01
CA GLU A 331 -5.45 14.79 56.10
C GLU A 331 -5.90 15.04 54.66
N VAL A 332 -4.99 15.52 53.82
CA VAL A 332 -5.25 15.71 52.38
C VAL A 332 -4.84 14.44 51.62
N LEU A 333 -5.80 13.83 50.94
CA LEU A 333 -5.67 12.68 50.06
C LEU A 333 -5.85 13.11 48.60
N GLY A 334 -5.23 12.40 47.66
CA GLY A 334 -5.32 12.72 46.25
C GLY A 334 -4.27 11.98 45.44
N LYS A 335 -3.66 12.67 44.48
CA LYS A 335 -2.60 12.16 43.62
C LYS A 335 -1.30 11.96 44.40
N ARG A 336 -0.94 12.87 45.33
CA ARG A 336 0.31 12.73 46.12
C ARG A 336 0.29 11.54 47.07
N THR A 337 -0.89 11.08 47.46
CA THR A 337 -1.07 9.89 48.31
C THR A 337 -1.44 8.64 47.51
N GLY A 338 -1.42 8.69 46.17
CA GLY A 338 -1.65 7.54 45.30
C GLY A 338 -3.11 7.09 45.18
N HIS A 339 -4.08 7.92 45.58
CA HIS A 339 -5.51 7.57 45.48
C HIS A 339 -6.07 7.80 44.07
N LEU A 340 -5.45 8.70 43.30
CA LEU A 340 -5.90 9.09 41.96
C LEU A 340 -4.68 9.29 41.01
N PRO A 341 -4.84 9.05 39.70
CA PRO A 341 -3.74 9.16 38.73
C PRO A 341 -3.46 10.61 38.29
N THR A 342 -2.27 10.89 37.73
CA THR A 342 -1.90 12.23 37.22
C THR A 342 -2.07 12.39 35.70
N ALA A 343 -2.57 11.36 35.03
CA ALA A 343 -2.68 11.32 33.57
C ALA A 343 -4.11 10.96 33.17
N PHE A 344 -4.49 11.40 31.97
CA PHE A 344 -5.77 11.11 31.33
C PHE A 344 -6.99 11.76 32.02
N GLU A 345 -8.10 11.72 31.29
CA GLU A 345 -9.44 12.10 31.74
C GLU A 345 -9.94 11.17 32.84
N TYR A 346 -10.68 11.73 33.79
CA TYR A 346 -11.25 10.94 34.87
C TYR A 346 -12.60 10.36 34.47
N GLU A 347 -12.61 9.07 34.18
CA GLU A 347 -13.85 8.31 34.03
C GLU A 347 -14.48 8.01 35.41
N PRO A 348 -15.81 7.76 35.48
CA PRO A 348 -16.49 7.43 36.73
C PRO A 348 -15.83 6.29 37.52
N GLY A 349 -15.26 5.29 36.83
CA GLY A 349 -14.55 4.17 37.45
C GLY A 349 -13.29 4.59 38.21
N VAL A 350 -12.53 5.56 37.68
CA VAL A 350 -11.32 6.10 38.33
C VAL A 350 -11.68 6.82 39.62
N ILE A 351 -12.70 7.68 39.57
CA ILE A 351 -13.17 8.43 40.75
C ILE A 351 -13.76 7.47 41.79
N ALA A 352 -14.57 6.49 41.38
CA ALA A 352 -15.13 5.48 42.28
C ALA A 352 -14.04 4.66 42.99
N ALA A 353 -12.97 4.29 42.28
CA ALA A 353 -11.82 3.61 42.89
C ALA A 353 -11.12 4.49 43.94
N GLY A 354 -10.93 5.78 43.64
CA GLY A 354 -10.35 6.75 44.56
C GLY A 354 -11.21 6.94 45.83
N LEU A 355 -12.54 7.06 45.67
CA LEU A 355 -13.50 7.13 46.78
C LEU A 355 -13.47 5.87 47.65
N HIS A 356 -13.41 4.70 47.03
CA HIS A 356 -13.30 3.43 47.75
C HIS A 356 -11.98 3.33 48.52
N ALA A 357 -10.86 3.72 47.91
CA ALA A 357 -9.56 3.71 48.55
C ALA A 357 -9.48 4.70 49.73
N ALA A 358 -10.03 5.91 49.58
CA ALA A 358 -9.97 6.97 50.59
C ALA A 358 -10.92 6.71 51.77
N PHE A 359 -12.15 6.27 51.48
CA PHE A 359 -13.26 6.28 52.44
C PHE A 359 -13.96 4.92 52.60
N GLY A 360 -13.61 3.92 51.79
CA GLY A 360 -14.32 2.63 51.78
C GLY A 360 -15.72 2.72 51.16
N ILE A 361 -16.01 3.78 50.40
CA ILE A 361 -17.33 4.03 49.81
C ILE A 361 -17.41 3.45 48.39
N GLY A 362 -18.54 2.80 48.09
CA GLY A 362 -18.75 2.11 46.82
C GLY A 362 -18.00 0.79 46.71
N SER A 363 -18.10 0.14 45.55
CA SER A 363 -17.38 -1.10 45.24
C SER A 363 -16.05 -0.78 44.57
N ARG A 364 -14.98 -1.49 44.94
CA ARG A 364 -13.76 -1.57 44.12
C ARG A 364 -14.19 -1.98 42.70
N PRO A 365 -13.89 -1.19 41.65
CA PRO A 365 -14.22 -1.62 40.30
C PRO A 365 -13.60 -2.99 40.07
N ALA A 366 -14.40 -3.92 39.53
CA ALA A 366 -13.84 -5.19 39.08
C ALA A 366 -12.68 -4.85 38.13
N PRO A 367 -11.50 -5.50 38.26
CA PRO A 367 -10.49 -5.36 37.21
C PRO A 367 -11.20 -5.70 35.91
N ASP A 368 -11.09 -4.83 34.89
CA ASP A 368 -11.67 -5.10 33.59
C ASP A 368 -11.28 -6.53 33.19
N GLU A 369 -12.26 -7.44 33.16
CA GLU A 369 -12.13 -8.68 32.41
C GLU A 369 -11.89 -8.20 31.00
N LEU A 370 -10.61 -8.17 30.58
CA LEU A 370 -10.12 -7.64 29.29
C LEU A 370 -11.25 -7.59 28.27
N ALA A 371 -11.93 -6.44 28.20
CA ALA A 371 -12.88 -6.20 27.13
C ALA A 371 -12.03 -6.33 25.87
N ALA A 372 -12.33 -7.36 25.07
CA ALA A 372 -11.57 -7.71 23.88
C ALA A 372 -11.09 -6.42 23.21
N THR A 373 -9.77 -6.20 23.15
CA THR A 373 -9.19 -4.93 22.73
C THR A 373 -9.90 -4.52 21.46
N PRO A 374 -10.71 -3.43 21.49
CA PRO A 374 -11.50 -3.08 20.33
C PRO A 374 -10.52 -2.89 19.17
N PRO A 375 -10.85 -3.35 17.96
CA PRO A 375 -9.95 -3.23 16.83
C PRO A 375 -9.59 -1.75 16.68
N VAL A 376 -8.29 -1.47 16.73
CA VAL A 376 -7.77 -0.10 16.54
C VAL A 376 -8.22 0.36 15.16
N ARG A 377 -9.05 1.40 15.13
CA ARG A 377 -9.46 2.05 13.88
C ARG A 377 -8.54 3.25 13.68
N PRO A 378 -7.45 3.15 12.90
CA PRO A 378 -6.64 4.31 12.61
C PRO A 378 -7.53 5.38 11.97
N PRO A 379 -7.39 6.66 12.34
CA PRO A 379 -8.16 7.71 11.71
C PRO A 379 -7.79 7.80 10.22
N VAL A 380 -8.80 7.81 9.35
CA VAL A 380 -8.64 7.76 7.89
C VAL A 380 -9.22 9.01 7.23
N LEU A 381 -8.59 9.46 6.15
CA LEU A 381 -9.13 10.54 5.32
C LEU A 381 -10.48 10.11 4.70
N CYS A 382 -11.43 11.06 4.64
CA CYS A 382 -12.74 10.86 4.03
C CYS A 382 -12.65 10.36 2.57
N ALA A 383 -13.73 9.75 2.08
CA ALA A 383 -13.85 9.42 0.66
C ALA A 383 -13.68 10.69 -0.20
N ALA A 384 -12.90 10.59 -1.28
CA ALA A 384 -12.51 11.71 -2.14
C ALA A 384 -11.79 12.90 -1.47
N CYS A 385 -11.20 12.72 -0.29
CA CYS A 385 -10.38 13.79 0.27
C CYS A 385 -9.20 14.12 -0.66
N PRO A 386 -9.02 15.38 -1.08
CA PRO A 386 -7.94 15.77 -2.00
C PRO A 386 -6.54 15.55 -1.43
N HIS A 387 -6.41 15.57 -0.10
CA HIS A 387 -5.13 15.32 0.57
C HIS A 387 -4.64 13.89 0.34
N ARG A 388 -5.55 12.90 0.21
CA ARG A 388 -5.19 11.51 -0.09
C ARG A 388 -4.43 11.39 -1.39
N SER A 389 -4.96 12.01 -2.44
CA SER A 389 -4.33 12.05 -3.76
C SER A 389 -3.03 12.83 -3.74
N SER A 390 -2.95 13.90 -2.93
CA SER A 390 -1.74 14.70 -2.77
C SER A 390 -0.60 13.90 -2.13
N PHE A 391 -0.86 13.19 -1.03
CA PHE A 391 0.14 12.33 -0.38
C PHE A 391 0.59 11.19 -1.29
N PHE A 392 -0.37 10.54 -1.96
CA PHE A 392 -0.06 9.52 -2.93
C PHE A 392 0.81 10.08 -4.07
N ALA A 393 0.45 11.23 -4.64
CA ALA A 393 1.20 11.86 -5.72
C ALA A 393 2.62 12.29 -5.30
N ALA A 394 2.75 12.85 -4.10
CA ALA A 394 4.04 13.25 -3.53
C ALA A 394 4.96 12.04 -3.38
N ARG A 395 4.49 10.98 -2.72
CA ARG A 395 5.25 9.73 -2.66
C ARG A 395 5.56 9.27 -4.09
N ALA A 396 4.56 9.20 -4.96
CA ALA A 396 4.70 8.62 -6.29
C ALA A 396 5.76 9.31 -7.17
N ALA A 397 5.90 10.62 -7.00
CA ALA A 397 6.94 11.40 -7.66
C ALA A 397 8.31 11.24 -6.99
N LEU A 398 8.36 11.24 -5.64
CA LEU A 398 9.58 11.46 -4.86
C LEU A 398 10.22 10.17 -4.31
N GLY A 399 9.47 9.06 -4.28
CA GLY A 399 9.88 7.78 -3.68
C GLY A 399 9.35 7.58 -2.25
N ALA A 400 9.26 6.32 -1.84
CA ALA A 400 8.80 5.94 -0.49
C ALA A 400 9.83 6.22 0.61
N GLU A 401 11.12 6.27 0.28
CA GLU A 401 12.24 6.55 1.19
C GLU A 401 12.43 8.06 1.47
N LYS A 402 11.61 8.92 0.88
CA LYS A 402 11.72 10.37 1.04
C LYS A 402 11.24 10.79 2.43
N HIS A 403 11.95 11.73 3.06
CA HIS A 403 11.53 12.28 4.35
C HIS A 403 10.39 13.30 4.21
N PHE A 404 9.24 12.99 4.83
CA PHE A 404 8.01 13.76 4.85
C PHE A 404 7.71 14.30 6.26
N PHE A 405 7.66 15.62 6.41
CA PHE A 405 7.32 16.28 7.68
C PHE A 405 5.91 16.83 7.64
N ASN A 406 5.09 16.42 8.59
CA ASN A 406 3.66 16.70 8.58
C ASN A 406 3.29 17.76 9.64
N ASP A 407 2.01 18.10 9.74
CA ASP A 407 1.50 19.16 10.60
C ASP A 407 0.17 18.77 11.26
N ILE A 408 -0.32 19.56 12.23
CA ILE A 408 -1.59 19.30 12.96
C ILE A 408 -2.81 19.66 12.10
N GLY A 409 -3.61 18.67 11.72
CA GLY A 409 -4.86 18.85 10.96
C GLY A 409 -5.23 17.60 10.16
N CYS A 410 -6.06 17.72 9.12
CA CYS A 410 -6.42 16.59 8.25
C CYS A 410 -5.20 15.90 7.65
N TYR A 411 -4.14 16.66 7.44
CA TYR A 411 -2.87 16.20 6.90
C TYR A 411 -2.11 15.27 7.85
N THR A 412 -2.31 15.35 9.17
CA THR A 412 -1.77 14.36 10.13
C THR A 412 -2.20 12.93 9.76
N LEU A 413 -3.40 12.77 9.18
CA LEU A 413 -3.93 11.45 8.79
C LEU A 413 -3.16 10.81 7.62
N GLY A 414 -2.27 11.55 6.95
CA GLY A 414 -1.35 11.02 5.95
C GLY A 414 -0.24 10.15 6.53
N CYS A 415 0.02 10.18 7.84
CA CYS A 415 1.08 9.38 8.46
C CYS A 415 0.76 7.88 8.54
N GLY A 416 -0.53 7.50 8.50
CA GLY A 416 -0.95 6.11 8.56
C GLY A 416 -0.83 5.40 7.22
N GLY A 417 -0.51 4.10 7.26
CA GLY A 417 -0.60 3.24 6.08
C GLY A 417 -2.02 3.26 5.49
N PRO A 418 -2.17 3.31 4.15
CA PRO A 418 -1.13 3.09 3.15
C PRO A 418 -0.44 4.37 2.64
N LEU A 419 -0.69 5.53 3.25
CA LEU A 419 -0.19 6.81 2.74
C LEU A 419 1.22 7.11 3.22
N ASP A 420 1.62 6.73 4.44
CA ASP A 420 2.99 6.84 5.01
C ASP A 420 3.72 8.15 4.65
N ALA A 421 3.02 9.29 4.72
CA ALA A 421 3.51 10.62 4.36
C ALA A 421 3.67 11.50 5.61
N GLY A 422 4.36 11.00 6.63
CA GLY A 422 4.62 11.75 7.86
C GLY A 422 5.55 11.04 8.83
N ASP A 423 6.82 11.44 8.85
CA ASP A 423 7.88 10.92 9.72
C ASP A 423 7.94 11.64 11.08
N ALA A 424 7.56 12.92 11.10
CA ALA A 424 7.50 13.72 12.32
C ALA A 424 6.45 14.82 12.24
N LEU A 425 5.90 15.16 13.41
CA LEU A 425 4.94 16.24 13.64
C LEU A 425 5.25 16.88 15.00
N LEU A 426 5.18 18.22 15.09
CA LEU A 426 5.50 18.98 16.31
C LEU A 426 4.33 19.84 16.80
N CYS A 427 3.97 20.88 16.04
CA CYS A 427 2.88 21.82 16.35
C CYS A 427 2.36 22.47 15.06
N MET A 428 1.24 23.20 15.15
CA MET A 428 0.64 23.88 13.99
C MET A 428 1.65 24.78 13.26
N GLY A 429 1.79 24.57 11.95
CA GLY A 429 2.73 25.26 11.07
C GLY A 429 4.18 24.76 11.13
N ALA A 430 4.48 23.69 11.87
CA ALA A 430 5.85 23.22 12.04
C ALA A 430 6.36 22.36 10.87
N GLY A 431 5.49 21.82 10.01
CA GLY A 431 5.86 20.93 8.90
C GLY A 431 6.98 21.51 8.02
N PHE A 432 6.88 22.80 7.67
CA PHE A 432 7.94 23.48 6.91
C PHE A 432 9.23 23.69 7.72
N SER A 433 9.12 24.02 9.01
CA SER A 433 10.29 24.27 9.86
C SER A 433 11.08 22.99 10.12
N LEU A 434 10.39 21.86 10.32
CA LEU A 434 11.01 20.55 10.50
C LEU A 434 11.73 20.10 9.22
N ALA A 435 11.03 20.17 8.08
CA ALA A 435 11.63 19.87 6.78
C ALA A 435 12.87 20.74 6.53
N ALA A 436 12.74 22.06 6.69
CA ALA A 436 13.86 22.97 6.49
C ALA A 436 15.04 22.69 7.43
N GLY A 437 14.77 22.38 8.70
CA GLY A 437 15.79 22.08 9.71
C GLY A 437 16.56 20.81 9.40
N VAL A 438 15.85 19.74 9.01
CA VAL A 438 16.47 18.47 8.63
C VAL A 438 17.26 18.63 7.33
N ALA A 439 16.68 19.23 6.29
CA ALA A 439 17.35 19.44 5.00
C ALA A 439 18.68 20.20 5.14
N ARG A 440 18.71 21.26 5.96
CA ARG A 440 19.94 22.00 6.24
C ARG A 440 20.99 21.21 7.00
N THR A 441 20.56 20.28 7.84
CA THR A 441 21.45 19.53 8.72
C THR A 441 22.04 18.32 8.01
N THR A 442 21.23 17.60 7.23
CA THR A 442 21.64 16.37 6.55
C THR A 442 22.11 16.61 5.12
N GLY A 443 21.71 17.73 4.51
CA GLY A 443 21.89 17.99 3.08
C GLY A 443 20.91 17.22 2.20
N GLU A 444 19.98 16.46 2.79
CA GLU A 444 18.94 15.75 2.06
C GLU A 444 17.80 16.67 1.70
N ARG A 445 17.24 16.50 0.51
CA ARG A 445 16.07 17.25 0.08
C ARG A 445 14.82 16.68 0.74
N THR A 446 14.20 17.44 1.63
CA THR A 446 13.00 17.01 2.41
C THR A 446 11.69 17.57 1.86
N VAL A 447 10.56 17.02 2.32
CA VAL A 447 9.21 17.51 2.00
C VAL A 447 8.50 17.95 3.28
N GLY A 448 7.93 19.15 3.31
CA GLY A 448 7.08 19.61 4.42
C GLY A 448 5.65 19.82 3.96
N PHE A 449 4.66 19.34 4.71
CA PHE A 449 3.23 19.55 4.45
C PHE A 449 2.63 20.53 5.45
N LEU A 450 1.79 21.43 4.97
CA LEU A 450 0.89 22.28 5.75
C LEU A 450 -0.50 22.28 5.12
N GLY A 451 -1.54 22.55 5.90
CA GLY A 451 -2.83 22.97 5.37
C GLY A 451 -2.82 24.44 4.96
N ASP A 452 -3.83 24.88 4.22
CA ASP A 452 -4.10 26.30 4.00
C ASP A 452 -4.22 27.08 5.32
N SER A 453 -5.03 26.62 6.27
CA SER A 453 -5.21 27.31 7.55
C SER A 453 -3.90 27.41 8.35
N THR A 454 -3.09 26.33 8.38
CA THR A 454 -1.79 26.38 9.08
C THR A 454 -0.71 27.15 8.35
N PHE A 455 -0.81 27.24 7.02
CA PHE A 455 0.02 28.15 6.23
C PHE A 455 -0.16 29.59 6.69
N PHE A 456 -1.40 30.06 6.88
CA PHE A 456 -1.69 31.41 7.40
C PHE A 456 -1.41 31.56 8.90
N HIS A 457 -1.57 30.50 9.69
CA HIS A 457 -1.33 30.53 11.14
C HIS A 457 0.13 30.85 11.49
N SER A 458 1.08 30.04 11.00
CA SER A 458 2.52 30.16 11.30
C SER A 458 3.43 29.64 10.18
N GLY A 459 2.87 29.08 9.10
CA GLY A 459 3.64 28.58 7.95
C GLY A 459 4.30 29.68 7.11
N MET A 460 3.69 30.86 6.99
CA MET A 460 4.27 32.00 6.25
C MET A 460 5.66 32.40 6.77
N PRO A 461 5.88 32.67 8.08
CA PRO A 461 7.22 32.89 8.63
C PRO A 461 8.20 31.73 8.37
N ALA A 462 7.73 30.47 8.46
CA ALA A 462 8.57 29.30 8.20
C ALA A 462 9.05 29.26 6.74
N LEU A 463 8.15 29.52 5.79
CA LEU A 463 8.48 29.59 4.36
C LEU A 463 9.44 30.74 4.06
N LEU A 464 9.21 31.92 4.64
CA LEU A 464 10.11 33.08 4.51
C LEU A 464 11.51 32.75 5.02
N ASN A 465 11.61 32.06 6.16
CA ASN A 465 12.89 31.65 6.71
C ASN A 465 13.60 30.62 5.80
N ALA A 466 12.85 29.65 5.25
CA ALA A 466 13.40 28.70 4.29
C ALA A 466 13.91 29.40 3.01
N ALA A 467 13.19 30.40 2.52
CA ALA A 467 13.59 31.20 1.36
C ALA A 467 14.85 32.05 1.66
N LYS A 468 14.89 32.72 2.83
CA LYS A 468 16.04 33.51 3.29
C LYS A 468 17.32 32.67 3.39
N GLU A 469 17.19 31.43 3.87
CA GLU A 469 18.31 30.53 4.09
C GLU A 469 18.58 29.61 2.89
N GLU A 470 17.91 29.85 1.75
CA GLU A 470 18.05 29.10 0.50
C GLU A 470 17.94 27.57 0.68
N VAL A 471 16.99 27.13 1.49
CA VAL A 471 16.87 25.72 1.89
C VAL A 471 16.41 24.85 0.72
N ASP A 472 17.06 23.71 0.56
CA ASP A 472 16.75 22.70 -0.46
C ASP A 472 15.58 21.80 0.01
N MET A 473 14.35 22.22 -0.26
CA MET A 473 13.15 21.50 0.17
C MET A 473 11.95 21.68 -0.76
N VAL A 474 10.98 20.77 -0.64
CA VAL A 474 9.65 20.90 -1.25
C VAL A 474 8.63 21.24 -0.16
N ALA A 475 8.08 22.46 -0.22
CA ALA A 475 7.01 22.93 0.65
C ALA A 475 5.65 22.66 -0.02
N VAL A 476 4.79 21.88 0.64
CA VAL A 476 3.49 21.48 0.12
C VAL A 476 2.39 22.13 0.94
N VAL A 477 1.51 22.89 0.29
CA VAL A 477 0.31 23.44 0.91
C VAL A 477 -0.91 22.69 0.39
N LEU A 478 -1.66 22.11 1.32
CA LEU A 478 -2.86 21.32 1.07
C LEU A 478 -4.07 22.23 1.27
N ASP A 479 -4.55 22.85 0.19
CA ASP A 479 -5.61 23.86 0.21
C ASP A 479 -6.97 23.23 -0.10
N ASN A 480 -7.75 23.00 0.96
CA ASN A 480 -9.14 22.54 0.86
C ASN A 480 -10.16 23.64 1.17
N GLU A 481 -9.69 24.88 1.24
CA GLU A 481 -10.46 26.11 1.51
C GLU A 481 -11.15 26.14 2.86
N ILE A 482 -10.85 25.23 3.80
CA ILE A 482 -11.58 25.11 5.06
C ILE A 482 -10.80 24.39 6.16
N THR A 483 -10.96 24.84 7.41
CA THR A 483 -10.40 24.12 8.58
C THR A 483 -11.30 22.92 8.92
N ALA A 484 -11.14 21.82 8.18
CA ALA A 484 -12.12 20.74 8.13
C ALA A 484 -12.24 19.92 9.44
N MET A 485 -11.13 19.47 10.02
CA MET A 485 -11.15 18.58 11.20
C MET A 485 -11.79 19.20 12.45
N THR A 486 -11.78 20.53 12.55
CA THR A 486 -12.28 21.26 13.72
C THR A 486 -13.69 21.78 13.55
N GLY A 487 -14.42 21.43 12.47
CA GLY A 487 -15.82 21.81 12.28
C GLY A 487 -16.13 22.58 10.99
N PHE A 488 -15.21 22.61 10.02
CA PHE A 488 -15.41 23.24 8.70
C PHE A 488 -15.51 24.76 8.77
N GLN A 489 -14.62 25.40 9.54
CA GLN A 489 -14.52 26.86 9.61
C GLN A 489 -13.83 27.44 8.38
N GLU A 490 -14.25 28.64 7.99
CA GLU A 490 -13.69 29.39 6.88
C GLU A 490 -12.18 29.60 7.04
N SER A 491 -11.45 29.32 5.97
CA SER A 491 -10.03 29.63 5.81
C SER A 491 -9.89 30.96 5.06
N PRO A 492 -8.74 31.66 5.13
CA PRO A 492 -8.50 32.84 4.29
C PRO A 492 -8.59 32.57 2.77
N THR A 493 -8.54 31.30 2.34
CA THR A 493 -8.76 30.86 0.95
C THR A 493 -10.23 30.59 0.59
N THR A 494 -11.17 30.59 1.55
CA THR A 494 -12.59 30.33 1.29
C THR A 494 -13.18 31.38 0.34
N ALA A 495 -13.71 30.93 -0.80
CA ALA A 495 -14.26 31.81 -1.83
C ALA A 495 -15.60 32.48 -1.44
N ALA A 496 -16.32 31.96 -0.45
CA ALA A 496 -17.70 32.33 -0.14
C ALA A 496 -17.90 32.72 1.32
N ALA A 497 -17.66 33.99 1.65
CA ALA A 497 -18.10 34.57 2.94
C ALA A 497 -18.07 36.11 3.03
N SER A 498 -17.47 36.82 2.07
CA SER A 498 -17.47 38.29 2.07
C SER A 498 -18.56 38.82 1.13
N PRO A 499 -19.26 39.93 1.45
CA PRO A 499 -20.10 40.67 0.49
C PRO A 499 -19.29 41.30 -0.68
N ARG A 500 -18.05 40.85 -0.90
CA ARG A 500 -17.16 41.24 -2.00
C ARG A 500 -17.37 40.31 -3.18
N GLU A 501 -17.03 40.78 -4.38
CA GLU A 501 -17.17 39.97 -5.58
C GLU A 501 -16.31 38.69 -5.51
N PRO A 502 -16.73 37.58 -6.15
CA PRO A 502 -16.07 36.28 -6.06
C PRO A 502 -14.57 36.26 -6.43
N ASP A 503 -14.12 37.23 -7.23
CA ASP A 503 -12.72 37.34 -7.68
C ASP A 503 -11.77 37.99 -6.65
N ASP A 504 -12.28 38.43 -5.49
CA ASP A 504 -11.53 39.16 -4.45
C ASP A 504 -11.17 38.31 -3.20
N ALA A 505 -11.04 36.99 -3.32
CA ALA A 505 -10.61 36.14 -2.20
C ALA A 505 -9.22 36.60 -1.68
N PRO A 506 -9.08 37.01 -0.41
CA PRO A 506 -7.90 37.73 0.07
C PRO A 506 -6.64 36.85 0.22
N GLY A 507 -6.79 35.52 0.23
CA GLY A 507 -5.74 34.57 0.57
C GLY A 507 -5.14 33.76 -0.59
N ASP A 508 -4.79 34.35 -1.73
CA ASP A 508 -4.08 33.58 -2.79
C ASP A 508 -2.68 33.14 -2.32
N ILE A 509 -2.59 31.88 -1.88
CA ILE A 509 -1.37 31.25 -1.37
C ILE A 509 -0.23 31.32 -2.41
N ALA A 510 -0.54 31.22 -3.70
CA ALA A 510 0.48 31.24 -4.74
C ALA A 510 1.17 32.61 -4.83
N THR A 511 0.39 33.69 -4.82
CA THR A 511 0.92 35.06 -4.78
C THR A 511 1.71 35.33 -3.50
N ILE A 512 1.20 34.89 -2.35
CA ILE A 512 1.89 35.07 -1.06
C ILE A 512 3.22 34.30 -1.03
N ALA A 513 3.24 33.04 -1.44
CA ALA A 513 4.46 32.24 -1.47
C ALA A 513 5.55 32.89 -2.34
N ARG A 514 5.18 33.44 -3.50
CA ARG A 514 6.10 34.20 -4.37
C ARG A 514 6.60 35.47 -3.68
N ALA A 515 5.72 36.22 -3.01
CA ALA A 515 6.08 37.42 -2.26
C ALA A 515 7.04 37.13 -1.09
N LEU A 516 6.92 35.95 -0.47
CA LEU A 516 7.83 35.49 0.59
C LEU A 516 9.19 34.97 0.06
N GLY A 517 9.37 34.91 -1.26
CA GLY A 517 10.66 34.58 -1.89
C GLY A 517 10.73 33.19 -2.55
N ALA A 518 9.63 32.42 -2.58
CA ALA A 518 9.59 31.17 -3.31
C ALA A 518 9.62 31.43 -4.83
N ARG A 519 10.67 30.97 -5.51
CA ARG A 519 10.85 31.20 -6.96
C ARG A 519 10.05 30.20 -7.81
N ARG A 520 9.86 28.99 -7.28
CA ARG A 520 9.11 27.92 -7.95
C ARG A 520 7.83 27.67 -7.16
N VAL A 521 6.71 28.15 -7.69
CA VAL A 521 5.38 27.99 -7.08
C VAL A 521 4.43 27.46 -8.13
N GLU A 522 3.85 26.29 -7.86
CA GLU A 522 2.97 25.58 -8.80
C GLU A 522 1.69 25.14 -8.07
N THR A 523 0.53 25.46 -8.65
CA THR A 523 -0.79 25.07 -8.11
C THR A 523 -1.36 23.94 -8.96
N VAL A 524 -1.88 22.90 -8.32
CA VAL A 524 -2.40 21.69 -8.96
C VAL A 524 -3.74 21.27 -8.35
N ASP A 525 -4.61 20.66 -9.15
CA ASP A 525 -5.79 19.96 -8.65
C ASP A 525 -5.38 18.51 -8.32
N PRO A 526 -5.39 18.10 -7.04
CA PRO A 526 -4.98 16.76 -6.65
C PRO A 526 -5.86 15.62 -7.18
N HIS A 527 -7.04 15.87 -7.75
CA HIS A 527 -7.76 14.83 -8.50
C HIS A 527 -7.30 14.72 -9.95
N ASP A 528 -6.63 15.72 -10.52
CA ASP A 528 -5.75 15.52 -11.68
C ASP A 528 -4.45 14.87 -11.20
N LEU A 529 -4.57 13.57 -10.93
CA LEU A 529 -3.49 12.80 -10.35
C LEU A 529 -2.23 12.78 -11.23
N PRO A 530 -2.31 12.58 -12.57
CA PRO A 530 -1.15 12.68 -13.46
C PRO A 530 -0.49 14.06 -13.41
N GLY A 531 -1.27 15.15 -13.53
CA GLY A 531 -0.75 16.52 -13.50
C GLY A 531 -0.07 16.84 -12.15
N THR A 532 -0.66 16.37 -11.05
CA THR A 532 -0.12 16.54 -9.70
C THR A 532 1.21 15.81 -9.51
N ILE A 533 1.32 14.55 -9.97
CA ILE A 533 2.59 13.80 -9.92
C ILE A 533 3.68 14.51 -10.73
N ALA A 534 3.34 15.01 -11.92
CA ALA A 534 4.27 15.75 -12.77
C ALA A 534 4.79 17.02 -12.08
N ALA A 535 3.92 17.74 -11.36
CA ALA A 535 4.31 18.92 -10.59
C ALA A 535 5.28 18.58 -9.45
N PHE A 536 5.03 17.50 -8.70
CA PHE A 536 5.96 17.04 -7.66
C PHE A 536 7.34 16.66 -8.22
N ARG A 537 7.40 16.01 -9.40
CA ARG A 537 8.69 15.72 -10.05
C ARG A 537 9.44 16.98 -10.44
N ARG A 538 8.75 17.95 -11.07
CA ARG A 538 9.36 19.25 -11.40
C ARG A 538 9.84 19.99 -10.15
N ALA A 539 9.14 19.85 -9.03
CA ALA A 539 9.54 20.42 -7.75
C ALA A 539 10.80 19.76 -7.18
N GLU A 540 11.00 18.45 -7.40
CA GLU A 540 12.17 17.67 -7.00
C GLU A 540 13.40 17.92 -7.88
N GLU A 541 13.21 18.02 -9.19
CA GLU A 541 14.27 18.30 -10.17
C GLU A 541 14.90 19.69 -9.99
N HIS A 542 14.18 20.61 -9.35
CA HIS A 542 14.67 21.94 -9.05
C HIS A 542 15.57 21.94 -7.80
N SER A 543 16.71 22.62 -7.85
CA SER A 543 17.51 22.92 -6.66
C SER A 543 16.99 24.15 -5.91
N GLY A 544 16.93 24.11 -4.59
CA GLY A 544 16.39 25.14 -3.71
C GLY A 544 14.92 24.91 -3.35
N LEU A 545 14.29 25.94 -2.79
CA LEU A 545 12.90 25.91 -2.31
C LEU A 545 11.88 25.84 -3.47
N SER A 546 11.14 24.74 -3.52
CA SER A 546 9.96 24.56 -4.38
C SER A 546 8.68 24.57 -3.55
N VAL A 547 7.62 25.20 -4.06
CA VAL A 547 6.29 25.22 -3.43
C VAL A 547 5.26 24.56 -4.36
N VAL A 548 4.56 23.56 -3.85
CA VAL A 548 3.43 22.90 -4.52
C VAL A 548 2.16 23.16 -3.73
N ILE A 549 1.13 23.72 -4.37
CA ILE A 549 -0.16 24.02 -3.76
C ILE A 549 -1.18 23.06 -4.34
N ALA A 550 -1.58 22.05 -3.58
CA ALA A 550 -2.63 21.11 -3.97
C ALA A 550 -3.99 21.69 -3.56
N LYS A 551 -4.67 22.33 -4.52
CA LYS A 551 -5.89 23.09 -4.27
C LYS A 551 -7.13 22.35 -4.77
N ARG A 552 -8.04 22.01 -3.87
CA ARG A 552 -9.39 21.53 -4.19
C ARG A 552 -10.30 21.59 -2.95
N PRO A 553 -11.53 22.15 -3.05
CA PRO A 553 -12.45 22.24 -1.93
C PRO A 553 -12.69 20.92 -1.20
N CYS A 554 -12.99 21.01 0.10
CA CYS A 554 -13.37 19.85 0.89
C CYS A 554 -14.71 19.25 0.41
N PRO A 555 -14.76 17.98 -0.04
CA PRO A 555 -16.01 17.40 -0.58
C PRO A 555 -17.11 17.28 0.47
N VAL A 556 -16.74 17.12 1.75
CA VAL A 556 -17.71 17.06 2.85
C VAL A 556 -18.29 18.44 3.14
N ALA A 557 -17.51 19.51 2.99
CA ALA A 557 -17.99 20.88 3.15
C ALA A 557 -18.97 21.24 2.03
N GLU A 558 -18.63 20.91 0.77
CA GLU A 558 -19.52 21.11 -0.38
C GLU A 558 -20.87 20.40 -0.18
N GLN A 559 -20.85 19.13 0.25
CA GLN A 559 -22.07 18.37 0.54
C GLN A 559 -22.94 19.02 1.62
N ARG A 560 -22.32 19.57 2.68
CA ARG A 560 -23.04 20.28 3.76
C ARG A 560 -23.66 21.58 3.26
N ALA A 561 -22.93 22.34 2.44
CA ALA A 561 -23.39 23.63 1.90
C ALA A 561 -24.59 23.48 0.95
N GLU A 562 -24.67 22.39 0.18
CA GLU A 562 -25.77 22.13 -0.76
C GLU A 562 -27.10 21.75 -0.08
N GLY A 563 -27.14 21.57 1.24
CA GLY A 563 -28.37 21.22 1.97
C GLY A 563 -28.98 19.87 1.58
N ARG A 564 -28.24 19.03 0.85
CA ARG A 564 -28.68 17.70 0.44
C ARG A 564 -28.67 16.79 1.67
N ALA A 565 -29.84 16.27 2.04
CA ALA A 565 -29.87 15.01 2.80
C ALA A 565 -29.02 13.99 2.02
N PRO A 566 -28.27 13.09 2.69
CA PRO A 566 -27.49 12.06 2.00
C PRO A 566 -28.47 11.10 1.33
N ALA A 567 -28.95 11.46 0.13
CA ALA A 567 -29.48 10.48 -0.79
C ALA A 567 -28.29 9.57 -1.10
N PRO A 568 -28.37 8.25 -0.88
CA PRO A 568 -27.27 7.37 -1.24
C PRO A 568 -27.04 7.57 -2.73
N PRO A 569 -25.89 8.11 -3.16
CA PRO A 569 -25.62 8.14 -4.58
C PRO A 569 -25.63 6.66 -5.01
N LEU A 570 -26.31 6.34 -6.12
CA LEU A 570 -25.93 5.13 -6.84
C LEU A 570 -24.40 5.16 -6.96
N PRO A 571 -23.68 4.05 -6.72
CA PRO A 571 -22.23 4.11 -6.71
C PRO A 571 -21.78 4.77 -8.00
N ALA A 572 -21.11 5.91 -7.93
CA ALA A 572 -20.68 6.59 -9.15
C ALA A 572 -19.69 5.71 -9.93
N PHE A 573 -19.00 4.80 -9.23
CA PHE A 573 -18.05 3.83 -9.77
C PHE A 573 -18.30 2.43 -9.23
N THR A 574 -18.00 1.42 -10.05
CA THR A 574 -18.00 0.00 -9.69
C THR A 574 -16.66 -0.65 -10.04
N ILE A 575 -16.42 -1.85 -9.49
CA ILE A 575 -15.27 -2.69 -9.84
C ILE A 575 -15.78 -3.82 -10.73
N ASP A 576 -15.26 -3.94 -11.95
CA ASP A 576 -15.48 -5.08 -12.83
C ASP A 576 -14.65 -6.29 -12.34
N PRO A 577 -15.29 -7.37 -11.83
CA PRO A 577 -14.58 -8.55 -11.35
C PRO A 577 -13.89 -9.35 -12.46
N ALA A 578 -14.26 -9.16 -13.72
CA ALA A 578 -13.58 -9.80 -14.85
C ALA A 578 -12.20 -9.16 -15.10
N LEU A 579 -12.05 -7.87 -14.81
CA LEU A 579 -10.78 -7.12 -14.90
C LEU A 579 -10.04 -7.06 -13.55
N CYS A 580 -10.77 -7.12 -12.44
CA CYS A 580 -10.25 -7.15 -11.07
C CYS A 580 -10.32 -8.57 -10.51
N GLY A 581 -9.18 -9.26 -10.41
CA GLY A 581 -9.17 -10.65 -9.95
C GLY A 581 -8.63 -11.65 -10.97
N THR A 582 -8.28 -11.20 -12.18
CA THR A 582 -7.83 -12.08 -13.27
C THR A 582 -6.47 -11.65 -13.84
N CYS A 583 -5.59 -12.63 -14.10
CA CYS A 583 -4.28 -12.39 -14.72
C CYS A 583 -4.22 -12.87 -16.19
N GLY A 584 -5.39 -12.94 -16.84
CA GLY A 584 -5.55 -13.54 -18.17
C GLY A 584 -5.28 -15.05 -18.26
N ARG A 585 -4.70 -15.70 -17.22
CA ARG A 585 -4.50 -17.17 -17.18
C ARG A 585 -5.84 -17.84 -16.85
N SER A 586 -6.41 -18.56 -17.81
CA SER A 586 -7.70 -19.27 -17.68
C SER A 586 -7.70 -20.45 -16.70
N SER A 587 -6.55 -20.82 -16.11
CA SER A 587 -6.36 -22.13 -15.46
C SER A 587 -5.82 -22.12 -14.04
N CYS A 588 -5.44 -20.98 -13.44
CA CYS A 588 -4.69 -21.11 -12.18
C CYS A 588 -5.58 -21.43 -10.97
N GLY A 589 -6.83 -20.94 -10.90
CA GLY A 589 -7.76 -21.15 -9.75
C GLY A 589 -7.19 -20.77 -8.37
N LYS A 590 -5.98 -20.20 -8.36
CA LYS A 590 -5.13 -19.96 -7.20
C LYS A 590 -5.03 -18.46 -7.03
N ARG A 591 -5.33 -18.00 -5.82
CA ARG A 591 -5.09 -16.60 -5.46
C ARG A 591 -3.59 -16.39 -5.52
N CYS A 592 -3.10 -15.60 -6.47
CA CYS A 592 -1.78 -15.00 -6.30
C CYS A 592 -1.93 -14.04 -5.11
N GLY A 593 -1.47 -14.45 -3.93
CA GLY A 593 -1.48 -13.66 -2.71
C GLY A 593 -0.44 -12.54 -2.79
N GLN A 594 -0.53 -11.70 -3.84
CA GLN A 594 0.30 -10.51 -4.02
C GLN A 594 -0.20 -9.42 -3.05
N GLY A 595 -0.20 -9.74 -1.76
CA GLY A 595 -0.38 -8.81 -0.65
C GLY A 595 0.97 -8.42 -0.05
N VAL A 596 2.07 -8.57 -0.80
CA VAL A 596 3.40 -8.23 -0.32
C VAL A 596 4.14 -7.50 -1.42
N ASP A 597 4.72 -6.37 -1.01
CA ASP A 597 5.34 -5.29 -1.78
C ASP A 597 6.09 -5.77 -3.04
N PRO A 598 5.61 -5.43 -4.26
CA PRO A 598 5.86 -4.14 -4.89
C PRO A 598 4.61 -3.61 -5.65
N GLY A 599 3.55 -3.32 -4.91
CA GLY A 599 2.35 -2.69 -5.47
C GLY A 599 2.60 -1.25 -5.89
N TYR A 600 3.54 -0.60 -5.19
CA TYR A 600 3.84 0.80 -5.33
C TYR A 600 4.29 1.13 -6.76
N GLU A 601 5.32 0.44 -7.27
CA GLU A 601 5.87 0.68 -8.61
C GLU A 601 4.86 0.49 -9.74
N ARG A 602 3.89 -0.43 -9.64
CA ARG A 602 2.85 -0.60 -10.66
C ARG A 602 1.86 0.56 -10.70
N ALA A 603 1.47 1.07 -9.53
CA ALA A 603 0.69 2.30 -9.44
C ALA A 603 1.48 3.50 -9.98
N LEU A 604 2.80 3.56 -9.72
CA LEU A 604 3.69 4.56 -10.30
C LEU A 604 3.81 4.46 -11.82
N ILE A 605 3.94 3.25 -12.35
CA ILE A 605 4.05 2.96 -13.78
C ILE A 605 2.75 3.33 -14.50
N ARG A 606 1.58 2.98 -13.94
CA ARG A 606 0.30 3.38 -14.54
C ARG A 606 0.14 4.90 -14.50
N ALA A 607 0.44 5.54 -13.38
CA ALA A 607 0.38 6.99 -13.26
C ALA A 607 1.32 7.71 -14.25
N ARG A 608 2.54 7.18 -14.46
CA ARG A 608 3.50 7.66 -15.48
C ARG A 608 2.99 7.47 -16.90
N VAL A 609 2.42 6.32 -17.21
CA VAL A 609 1.87 6.05 -18.55
C VAL A 609 0.67 6.97 -18.86
N LEU A 610 -0.14 7.30 -17.84
CA LEU A 610 -1.22 8.29 -17.96
C LEU A 610 -0.67 9.73 -18.15
N GLU A 611 0.45 10.08 -17.53
CA GLU A 611 1.14 11.37 -17.68
C GLU A 611 1.64 11.59 -19.12
N ASP A 612 2.20 10.56 -19.76
CA ASP A 612 2.71 10.63 -21.14
C ASP A 612 1.62 10.49 -22.22
N GLY A 613 0.35 10.33 -21.82
CA GLY A 613 -0.79 10.15 -22.74
C GLY A 613 -0.76 8.84 -23.54
N ALA A 614 0.04 7.86 -23.11
CA ALA A 614 0.16 6.59 -23.80
C ALA A 614 -0.90 5.58 -23.32
N GLU A 615 -1.61 4.94 -24.24
CA GLU A 615 -2.44 3.79 -23.87
C GLU A 615 -1.55 2.63 -23.44
N SER A 616 -1.75 2.18 -22.21
CA SER A 616 -1.19 0.96 -21.67
C SER A 616 -1.83 -0.27 -22.36
N ALA A 617 -1.36 -0.66 -23.54
CA ALA A 617 -1.64 -1.98 -24.09
C ALA A 617 -0.80 -3.04 -23.34
N GLN A 618 -1.14 -3.32 -22.08
CA GLN A 618 -0.55 -4.46 -21.38
C GLN A 618 -1.10 -5.75 -22.00
N PRO A 619 -0.23 -6.72 -22.37
CA PRO A 619 -0.72 -7.99 -22.85
C PRO A 619 -1.52 -8.68 -21.73
N PRO A 620 -2.63 -9.37 -22.07
CA PRO A 620 -3.45 -10.06 -21.08
C PRO A 620 -2.66 -11.06 -20.23
N VAL A 621 -1.58 -11.61 -20.78
CA VAL A 621 -0.67 -12.54 -20.11
C VAL A 621 0.77 -12.11 -20.41
N ALA A 622 1.64 -12.19 -19.40
CA ALA A 622 3.03 -11.77 -19.53
C ALA A 622 3.81 -12.55 -20.61
N PRO A 623 4.68 -11.88 -21.39
CA PRO A 623 5.55 -12.52 -22.38
C PRO A 623 6.35 -13.72 -21.85
N CYS A 624 6.91 -13.60 -20.65
CA CYS A 624 7.67 -14.68 -20.00
C CYS A 624 6.80 -15.93 -19.73
N THR A 625 5.51 -15.75 -19.47
CA THR A 625 4.53 -16.82 -19.28
C THR A 625 4.11 -17.39 -20.64
N GLN A 626 3.78 -16.54 -21.62
CA GLN A 626 3.37 -16.94 -22.97
C GLN A 626 4.44 -17.76 -23.70
N ARG A 627 5.72 -17.46 -23.46
CA ARG A 627 6.85 -18.16 -24.07
C ARG A 627 7.29 -19.39 -23.29
N CYS A 628 6.83 -19.58 -22.05
CA CYS A 628 7.12 -20.77 -21.27
C CYS A 628 6.27 -21.94 -21.79
N PRO A 629 6.87 -23.08 -22.21
CA PRO A 629 6.08 -24.24 -22.66
C PRO A 629 5.14 -24.82 -21.60
N LEU A 630 5.47 -24.62 -20.32
CA LEU A 630 4.66 -25.01 -19.16
C LEU A 630 3.73 -23.90 -18.68
N TYR A 631 3.76 -22.75 -19.35
CA TYR A 631 2.92 -21.61 -19.09
C TYR A 631 3.00 -21.08 -17.64
N LEU A 632 4.16 -21.20 -16.97
CA LEU A 632 4.33 -20.92 -15.53
C LEU A 632 3.98 -19.48 -15.12
N CYS A 633 3.51 -19.29 -13.88
CA CYS A 633 3.19 -17.98 -13.32
C CYS A 633 4.42 -17.18 -12.87
N VAL A 634 5.29 -16.77 -13.81
CA VAL A 634 6.56 -16.09 -13.50
C VAL A 634 6.40 -14.90 -12.56
N GLN A 635 5.47 -14.00 -12.88
CA GLN A 635 5.19 -12.80 -12.08
C GLN A 635 4.64 -13.14 -10.69
N GLY A 636 3.87 -14.23 -10.61
CA GLY A 636 3.26 -14.71 -9.38
C GLY A 636 4.32 -15.11 -8.37
N TYR A 637 5.17 -16.09 -8.74
CA TYR A 637 6.20 -16.56 -7.82
C TYR A 637 7.33 -15.54 -7.63
N ALA A 638 7.65 -14.69 -8.61
CA ALA A 638 8.63 -13.62 -8.42
C ALA A 638 8.18 -12.66 -7.31
N ALA A 639 6.94 -12.17 -7.31
CA ALA A 639 6.53 -11.28 -6.23
C ALA A 639 6.41 -12.01 -4.88
N HIS A 640 6.02 -13.29 -4.85
CA HIS A 640 6.09 -14.09 -3.62
C HIS A 640 7.53 -14.29 -3.10
N ILE A 641 8.55 -14.26 -3.97
CA ILE A 641 9.95 -14.29 -3.53
C ILE A 641 10.35 -12.93 -2.95
N ALA A 642 10.08 -11.81 -3.66
CA ALA A 642 10.34 -10.46 -3.14
C ALA A 642 9.73 -10.24 -1.75
N ALA A 643 8.52 -10.78 -1.57
CA ALA A 643 7.74 -10.81 -0.35
C ALA A 643 8.33 -11.61 0.83
N GLY A 644 9.20 -12.59 0.57
CA GLY A 644 9.55 -13.60 1.57
C GLY A 644 8.53 -14.74 1.72
N ASN A 645 7.52 -14.85 0.85
CA ASN A 645 6.46 -15.86 0.90
C ASN A 645 6.80 -17.12 0.06
N TYR A 646 7.86 -17.83 0.43
CA TYR A 646 8.43 -18.89 -0.43
C TYR A 646 7.53 -20.12 -0.62
N ALA A 647 6.67 -20.46 0.35
CA ALA A 647 5.71 -21.56 0.22
C ALA A 647 4.67 -21.30 -0.88
N ASP A 648 4.15 -20.07 -0.97
CA ASP A 648 3.22 -19.66 -2.03
C ASP A 648 3.91 -19.63 -3.41
N ALA A 649 5.16 -19.16 -3.45
CA ALA A 649 5.99 -19.22 -4.66
C ALA A 649 6.17 -20.66 -5.14
N LEU A 650 6.45 -21.59 -4.21
CA LEU A 650 6.61 -23.01 -4.49
C LEU A 650 5.33 -23.63 -5.03
N GLU A 651 4.18 -23.33 -4.43
CA GLU A 651 2.88 -23.82 -4.89
C GLU A 651 2.59 -23.39 -6.34
N LEU A 652 2.91 -22.13 -6.71
CA LEU A 652 2.71 -21.62 -8.07
C LEU A 652 3.66 -22.27 -9.09
N ILE A 653 4.88 -22.62 -8.67
CA ILE A 653 5.83 -23.34 -9.51
C ILE A 653 5.34 -24.77 -9.73
N MET A 654 5.11 -25.50 -8.63
CA MET A 654 4.83 -26.94 -8.66
C MET A 654 3.43 -27.30 -9.17
N SER A 655 2.51 -26.33 -9.24
CA SER A 655 1.17 -26.60 -9.78
C SER A 655 1.16 -26.97 -11.26
N GLU A 656 2.15 -26.47 -12.02
CA GLU A 656 2.25 -26.62 -13.47
C GLU A 656 3.56 -27.32 -13.89
N LEU A 657 4.49 -27.49 -12.95
CA LEU A 657 5.79 -28.10 -13.18
C LEU A 657 5.97 -29.34 -12.29
N PRO A 658 5.78 -30.56 -12.83
CA PRO A 658 5.94 -31.82 -12.08
C PRO A 658 7.39 -32.14 -11.69
N LEU A 659 8.36 -31.70 -12.52
CA LEU A 659 9.81 -31.97 -12.39
C LEU A 659 10.63 -30.68 -12.16
N PRO A 660 10.33 -29.91 -11.10
CA PRO A 660 10.91 -28.60 -10.83
C PRO A 660 12.41 -28.61 -10.57
N ASP A 661 12.93 -29.56 -9.78
CA ASP A 661 14.36 -29.65 -9.45
C ASP A 661 15.20 -29.92 -10.70
N SER A 662 14.68 -30.76 -11.60
CA SER A 662 15.31 -31.06 -12.88
C SER A 662 15.24 -29.86 -13.82
N VAL A 663 14.06 -29.26 -13.97
CA VAL A 663 13.84 -28.17 -14.93
C VAL A 663 14.62 -26.91 -14.55
N CYS A 664 14.78 -26.56 -13.26
CA CYS A 664 15.57 -25.38 -12.88
C CYS A 664 17.07 -25.50 -13.23
N ARG A 665 17.55 -26.69 -13.63
CA ARG A 665 18.95 -26.95 -13.98
C ARG A 665 19.19 -27.17 -15.47
N VAL A 666 18.15 -27.55 -16.22
CA VAL A 666 18.27 -27.92 -17.65
C VAL A 666 17.45 -27.04 -18.59
N CYS A 667 16.69 -26.07 -18.08
CA CYS A 667 15.86 -25.16 -18.87
C CYS A 667 16.69 -24.24 -19.78
N HIS A 668 16.23 -24.06 -21.02
CA HIS A 668 16.79 -23.11 -21.99
C HIS A 668 16.30 -21.66 -21.81
N THR A 669 15.63 -21.38 -20.69
CA THR A 669 15.16 -20.05 -20.28
C THR A 669 14.41 -19.23 -21.34
N PRO A 670 13.41 -19.79 -22.05
CA PRO A 670 12.65 -19.06 -23.07
C PRO A 670 11.87 -17.87 -22.47
N CYS A 671 11.52 -17.96 -21.18
CA CYS A 671 10.90 -16.89 -20.41
C CYS A 671 11.82 -15.67 -20.23
N GLU A 672 13.12 -15.88 -20.05
CA GLU A 672 14.11 -14.79 -19.89
C GLU A 672 14.39 -14.12 -21.23
N ALA A 673 14.46 -14.91 -22.32
CA ALA A 673 14.60 -14.38 -23.68
C ALA A 673 13.41 -13.50 -24.11
N ALA A 674 12.21 -13.78 -23.60
CA ALA A 674 11.01 -12.98 -23.83
C ALA A 674 10.78 -11.90 -22.76
N CYS A 675 11.71 -11.72 -21.82
CA CYS A 675 11.55 -10.74 -20.75
C CYS A 675 11.68 -9.32 -21.32
N VAL A 676 10.59 -8.55 -21.23
CA VAL A 676 10.53 -7.14 -21.68
C VAL A 676 11.52 -6.23 -20.94
N ARG A 677 12.04 -6.66 -19.78
CA ARG A 677 13.07 -5.93 -19.05
C ARG A 677 14.39 -5.83 -19.83
N SER A 678 14.62 -6.72 -20.80
CA SER A 678 15.80 -6.66 -21.68
C SER A 678 15.87 -5.39 -22.52
N GLU A 679 14.76 -4.64 -22.66
CA GLU A 679 14.74 -3.32 -23.30
C GLU A 679 15.28 -2.21 -22.37
N LEU A 680 15.34 -2.46 -21.06
CA LEU A 680 15.85 -1.53 -20.04
C LEU A 680 17.31 -1.86 -19.65
N ASP A 681 17.55 -3.11 -19.23
CA ASP A 681 18.84 -3.61 -18.75
C ASP A 681 19.00 -5.12 -19.08
N GLU A 682 19.20 -5.99 -18.09
CA GLU A 682 19.27 -7.44 -18.25
C GLU A 682 17.94 -8.11 -17.87
N PRO A 683 17.54 -9.21 -18.53
CA PRO A 683 16.34 -9.96 -18.16
C PRO A 683 16.40 -10.42 -16.70
N VAL A 684 15.22 -10.53 -16.08
CA VAL A 684 15.07 -11.15 -14.76
C VAL A 684 15.58 -12.58 -14.81
N ALA A 685 16.35 -13.01 -13.81
CA ALA A 685 16.88 -14.36 -13.65
C ALA A 685 15.79 -15.36 -13.20
N VAL A 686 14.74 -15.47 -14.01
CA VAL A 686 13.52 -16.24 -13.75
C VAL A 686 13.83 -17.68 -13.33
N ASN A 687 14.78 -18.32 -13.99
CA ASN A 687 15.12 -19.70 -13.70
C ASN A 687 15.92 -19.83 -12.38
N ASP A 688 16.77 -18.87 -12.05
CA ASP A 688 17.55 -18.85 -10.82
C ASP A 688 16.66 -18.54 -9.60
N LEU A 689 15.65 -17.68 -9.76
CA LEU A 689 14.59 -17.45 -8.76
C LEU A 689 13.81 -18.74 -8.45
N LYS A 690 13.42 -19.48 -9.50
CA LYS A 690 12.77 -20.78 -9.35
C LYS A 690 13.68 -21.78 -8.62
N ARG A 691 14.98 -21.79 -8.93
CA ARG A 691 15.95 -22.64 -8.26
C ARG A 691 16.09 -22.30 -6.78
N PHE A 692 16.18 -21.01 -6.43
CA PHE A 692 16.24 -20.57 -5.04
C PHE A 692 15.09 -21.14 -4.20
N VAL A 693 13.85 -21.03 -4.69
CA VAL A 693 12.66 -21.53 -3.97
C VAL A 693 12.70 -23.04 -3.77
N LEU A 694 13.20 -23.79 -4.75
CA LEU A 694 13.30 -25.26 -4.66
C LEU A 694 14.41 -25.70 -3.70
N ASP A 695 15.56 -25.04 -3.76
CA ASP A 695 16.66 -25.34 -2.85
C ASP A 695 16.26 -24.94 -1.40
N TRP A 696 15.54 -23.83 -1.20
CA TRP A 696 14.94 -23.46 0.09
C TRP A 696 13.93 -24.52 0.58
N ALA A 697 13.07 -25.01 -0.31
CA ALA A 697 12.07 -26.03 0.03
C ALA A 697 12.71 -27.37 0.43
N ALA A 698 13.86 -27.72 -0.16
CA ALA A 698 14.62 -28.91 0.17
C ALA A 698 15.31 -28.85 1.54
N GLU A 699 15.49 -27.65 2.09
CA GLU A 699 16.05 -27.43 3.44
C GLU A 699 15.00 -27.52 4.55
N GLN A 700 13.71 -27.64 4.22
CA GLN A 700 12.63 -27.74 5.20
C GLN A 700 12.46 -29.17 5.70
N ASP A 701 12.16 -29.34 7.00
CA ASP A 701 11.92 -30.66 7.61
C ASP A 701 10.71 -31.39 7.01
N GLU A 702 9.68 -30.63 6.60
CA GLU A 702 8.49 -31.14 5.92
C GLU A 702 8.31 -30.46 4.56
N PRO A 703 7.86 -31.18 3.52
CA PRO A 703 7.63 -30.59 2.20
C PRO A 703 6.52 -29.53 2.28
N PRO A 704 6.84 -28.24 2.03
CA PRO A 704 5.92 -27.13 2.31
C PRO A 704 4.74 -27.05 1.33
N TYR A 705 4.76 -27.84 0.25
CA TYR A 705 3.64 -28.01 -0.66
C TYR A 705 3.45 -29.47 -1.04
N ARG A 706 2.19 -29.94 -1.01
CA ARG A 706 1.78 -31.23 -1.57
C ARG A 706 0.60 -31.03 -2.52
N PRO A 707 0.68 -31.53 -3.77
CA PRO A 707 -0.42 -31.37 -4.71
C PRO A 707 -1.65 -32.14 -4.24
N ARG A 708 -2.81 -31.48 -4.32
CA ARG A 708 -4.10 -32.07 -3.93
C ARG A 708 -4.60 -33.02 -5.01
N ARG A 709 -5.01 -34.22 -4.60
CA ARG A 709 -5.64 -35.20 -5.49
C ARG A 709 -7.15 -35.04 -5.50
N ALA A 710 -7.75 -35.22 -6.68
CA ALA A 710 -9.17 -35.46 -6.82
C ALA A 710 -9.55 -36.82 -6.20
N PRO A 711 -10.81 -37.01 -5.77
CA PRO A 711 -11.32 -38.32 -5.37
C PRO A 711 -11.09 -39.37 -6.46
N ALA A 712 -10.88 -40.63 -6.05
CA ALA A 712 -10.68 -41.74 -6.99
C ALA A 712 -11.86 -41.83 -7.97
N ASN A 713 -11.56 -41.86 -9.27
CA ASN A 713 -12.56 -41.86 -10.33
C ASN A 713 -12.93 -43.29 -10.81
N GLY A 714 -12.26 -44.31 -10.27
CA GLY A 714 -12.49 -45.73 -10.59
C GLY A 714 -11.86 -46.22 -11.89
N LEU A 715 -11.14 -45.36 -12.62
CA LEU A 715 -10.49 -45.69 -13.88
C LEU A 715 -8.99 -45.91 -13.68
N ARG A 716 -8.43 -46.84 -14.48
CA ARG A 716 -7.01 -47.18 -14.49
C ARG A 716 -6.37 -46.72 -15.80
N ALA A 717 -5.22 -46.07 -15.74
CA ALA A 717 -4.51 -45.55 -16.91
C ALA A 717 -3.07 -46.06 -16.96
N GLY A 718 -2.63 -46.53 -18.12
CA GLY A 718 -1.27 -47.01 -18.33
C GLY A 718 -0.39 -45.90 -18.92
N VAL A 719 0.84 -45.78 -18.46
CA VAL A 719 1.85 -44.87 -19.03
C VAL A 719 3.09 -45.68 -19.35
N VAL A 720 3.53 -45.64 -20.61
CA VAL A 720 4.67 -46.42 -21.09
C VAL A 720 5.82 -45.48 -21.46
N GLY A 721 6.92 -45.58 -20.72
CA GLY A 721 8.06 -44.66 -20.74
C GLY A 721 8.03 -43.72 -19.54
N ALA A 722 8.96 -43.91 -18.61
CA ALA A 722 9.19 -43.11 -17.40
C ALA A 722 10.23 -41.99 -17.61
N GLY A 723 10.29 -41.44 -18.83
CA GLY A 723 10.97 -40.18 -19.13
C GLY A 723 10.16 -38.95 -18.68
N PRO A 724 10.63 -37.73 -18.98
CA PRO A 724 9.96 -36.49 -18.53
C PRO A 724 8.49 -36.37 -18.93
N ALA A 725 8.16 -36.74 -20.17
CA ALA A 725 6.78 -36.69 -20.67
C ALA A 725 5.86 -37.70 -19.95
N GLY A 726 6.32 -38.93 -19.76
CA GLY A 726 5.54 -39.96 -19.06
C GLY A 726 5.42 -39.70 -17.57
N LEU A 727 6.47 -39.22 -16.91
CA LEU A 727 6.41 -38.79 -15.50
C LEU A 727 5.41 -37.63 -15.33
N ALA A 728 5.40 -36.66 -16.25
CA ALA A 728 4.44 -35.57 -16.24
C ALA A 728 3.00 -36.05 -16.47
N ALA A 729 2.79 -36.97 -17.42
CA ALA A 729 1.48 -37.56 -17.69
C ALA A 729 0.97 -38.38 -16.49
N ALA A 730 1.82 -39.23 -15.91
CA ALA A 730 1.49 -40.04 -14.73
C ALA A 730 1.16 -39.16 -13.52
N HIS A 731 1.95 -38.12 -13.28
CA HIS A 731 1.69 -37.10 -12.25
C HIS A 731 0.32 -36.44 -12.46
N GLU A 732 -0.02 -36.04 -13.68
CA GLU A 732 -1.29 -35.34 -13.91
C GLU A 732 -2.50 -36.28 -13.81
N LEU A 733 -2.39 -37.53 -14.28
CA LEU A 733 -3.46 -38.53 -14.19
C LEU A 733 -3.77 -38.93 -12.74
N ILE A 734 -2.75 -39.14 -11.90
CA ILE A 734 -2.98 -39.50 -10.49
C ILE A 734 -3.64 -38.35 -9.71
N LEU A 735 -3.34 -37.09 -10.04
CA LEU A 735 -4.00 -35.92 -9.45
C LEU A 735 -5.47 -35.80 -9.87
N ARG A 736 -5.84 -36.33 -11.04
CA ARG A 736 -7.23 -36.42 -11.54
C ARG A 736 -8.01 -37.62 -10.98
N GLY A 737 -7.40 -38.40 -10.08
CA GLY A 737 -8.05 -39.51 -9.39
C GLY A 737 -7.97 -40.86 -10.10
N TYR A 738 -7.12 -41.00 -11.13
CA TYR A 738 -6.86 -42.29 -11.78
C TYR A 738 -5.96 -43.18 -10.93
N THR A 739 -6.11 -44.50 -11.05
CA THR A 739 -5.04 -45.45 -10.70
C THR A 739 -4.05 -45.50 -11.87
N VAL A 740 -2.75 -45.31 -11.62
CA VAL A 740 -1.74 -45.17 -12.67
C VAL A 740 -0.66 -46.23 -12.55
N ASP A 741 -0.43 -46.94 -13.66
CA ASP A 741 0.70 -47.86 -13.84
C ASP A 741 1.71 -47.25 -14.81
N LEU A 742 2.95 -47.15 -14.37
CA LEU A 742 4.06 -46.56 -15.12
C LEU A 742 5.08 -47.64 -15.47
N TYR A 743 5.21 -47.94 -16.76
CA TYR A 743 6.11 -48.97 -17.29
C TYR A 743 7.35 -48.32 -17.91
N ASP A 744 8.54 -48.90 -17.72
CA ASP A 744 9.76 -48.47 -18.42
C ASP A 744 10.72 -49.65 -18.64
N ALA A 745 11.52 -49.59 -19.70
CA ALA A 745 12.54 -50.58 -19.99
C ALA A 745 13.74 -50.51 -19.01
N ALA A 746 13.99 -49.34 -18.42
CA ALA A 746 15.03 -49.13 -17.43
C ALA A 746 14.58 -49.49 -16.01
N GLU A 747 15.55 -49.82 -15.18
CA GLU A 747 15.34 -50.15 -13.75
C GLU A 747 14.92 -48.94 -12.89
N ARG A 748 15.14 -47.72 -13.38
CA ARG A 748 14.83 -46.48 -12.63
C ARG A 748 14.21 -45.41 -13.54
N PRO A 749 13.17 -44.68 -13.08
CA PRO A 749 12.58 -43.57 -13.83
C PRO A 749 13.56 -42.43 -14.08
N GLY A 750 13.29 -41.64 -15.11
CA GLY A 750 14.01 -40.39 -15.43
C GLY A 750 14.45 -40.28 -16.89
N GLY A 751 14.39 -41.36 -17.67
CA GLY A 751 14.70 -41.35 -19.11
C GLY A 751 16.02 -40.66 -19.44
N LEU A 752 15.99 -39.68 -20.36
CA LEU A 752 17.18 -38.90 -20.75
C LEU A 752 17.67 -37.94 -19.66
N LEU A 753 16.85 -37.52 -18.69
CA LEU A 753 17.35 -36.74 -17.54
C LEU A 753 18.37 -37.55 -16.73
N ARG A 754 18.11 -38.85 -16.58
CA ARG A 754 19.01 -39.78 -15.89
C ARG A 754 20.17 -40.23 -16.76
N SER A 755 19.88 -40.61 -18.00
CA SER A 755 20.83 -41.34 -18.84
C SER A 755 21.59 -40.46 -19.83
N GLY A 756 21.07 -39.29 -20.19
CA GLY A 756 21.61 -38.42 -21.22
C GLY A 756 22.19 -37.10 -20.70
N ILE A 757 21.66 -36.55 -19.60
CA ILE A 757 22.17 -35.29 -19.03
C ILE A 757 23.27 -35.57 -18.00
N PRO A 758 24.46 -34.95 -18.11
CA PRO A 758 25.56 -35.13 -17.17
C PRO A 758 25.28 -34.61 -15.75
N ALA A 759 25.91 -35.23 -14.75
CA ALA A 759 25.70 -34.91 -13.33
C ALA A 759 26.15 -33.49 -12.94
N TYR A 760 27.16 -32.92 -13.62
CA TYR A 760 27.62 -31.54 -13.36
C TYR A 760 26.56 -30.48 -13.71
N ARG A 761 25.58 -30.87 -14.54
CA ARG A 761 24.47 -30.03 -14.99
C ARG A 761 23.18 -30.40 -14.26
N LEU A 762 22.88 -31.70 -14.17
CA LEU A 762 21.74 -32.22 -13.41
C LEU A 762 22.23 -33.26 -12.39
N PRO A 763 22.46 -32.85 -11.13
CA PRO A 763 22.81 -33.76 -10.05
C PRO A 763 21.77 -34.88 -9.92
N ARG A 764 22.23 -36.09 -9.60
CA ARG A 764 21.34 -37.26 -9.56
C ARG A 764 20.33 -37.12 -8.44
N GLU A 765 20.73 -36.54 -7.33
CA GLU A 765 19.92 -36.25 -6.16
C GLU A 765 18.74 -35.31 -6.49
N ALA A 766 18.98 -34.31 -7.36
CA ALA A 766 17.92 -33.40 -7.81
C ALA A 766 16.84 -34.13 -8.62
N LEU A 767 17.25 -35.03 -9.51
CA LEU A 767 16.32 -35.88 -10.26
C LEU A 767 15.60 -36.89 -9.35
N GLU A 768 16.29 -37.50 -8.39
CA GLU A 768 15.65 -38.45 -7.47
C GLU A 768 14.58 -37.77 -6.63
N ARG A 769 14.80 -36.55 -6.13
CA ARG A 769 13.75 -35.78 -5.41
C ARG A 769 12.49 -35.59 -6.25
N ASP A 770 12.64 -35.28 -7.53
CA ASP A 770 11.52 -35.15 -8.46
C ASP A 770 10.77 -36.49 -8.64
N VAL A 771 11.51 -37.58 -8.89
CA VAL A 771 10.94 -38.92 -9.11
C VAL A 771 10.26 -39.44 -7.86
N GLU A 772 10.92 -39.37 -6.70
CA GLU A 772 10.39 -39.82 -5.41
C GLU A 772 9.10 -39.09 -5.06
N ARG A 773 9.05 -37.77 -5.27
CA ARG A 773 7.85 -36.97 -5.02
C ARG A 773 6.68 -37.38 -5.91
N ILE A 774 6.93 -37.70 -7.19
CA ILE A 774 5.90 -38.19 -8.11
C ILE A 774 5.45 -39.59 -7.70
N LEU A 775 6.37 -40.52 -7.44
CA LEU A 775 6.02 -41.89 -7.05
C LEU A 775 5.33 -41.97 -5.67
N ALA A 776 5.65 -41.06 -4.75
CA ALA A 776 4.95 -40.89 -3.47
C ALA A 776 3.47 -40.49 -3.68
N LEU A 777 3.08 -40.10 -4.90
CA LEU A 777 1.68 -40.02 -5.29
C LEU A 777 1.02 -41.40 -5.48
N GLY A 778 1.66 -42.52 -5.13
CA GLY A 778 1.05 -43.86 -5.23
C GLY A 778 0.91 -44.36 -6.68
N ILE A 779 1.77 -43.87 -7.58
CA ILE A 779 1.92 -44.41 -8.93
C ILE A 779 2.65 -45.76 -8.84
N GLN A 780 2.16 -46.78 -9.56
CA GLN A 780 2.75 -48.12 -9.57
C GLN A 780 3.82 -48.19 -10.65
N PHE A 781 5.09 -48.21 -10.26
CA PHE A 781 6.21 -48.30 -11.21
C PHE A 781 6.60 -49.75 -11.51
N HIS A 782 6.69 -50.09 -12.79
CA HIS A 782 6.98 -51.41 -13.33
C HIS A 782 8.27 -51.37 -14.18
N PRO A 783 9.44 -51.62 -13.59
CA PRO A 783 10.73 -51.59 -14.29
C PRO A 783 10.93 -52.80 -15.20
N GLY A 784 11.85 -52.67 -16.17
CA GLY A 784 12.30 -53.76 -17.03
C GLY A 784 11.22 -54.26 -18.01
N ARG A 785 10.32 -53.37 -18.45
CA ARG A 785 9.21 -53.70 -19.36
C ARG A 785 9.30 -52.91 -20.66
N THR A 786 9.58 -53.58 -21.76
CA THR A 786 9.75 -52.98 -23.09
C THR A 786 8.52 -53.20 -23.97
N LEU A 787 7.93 -52.12 -24.52
CA LEU A 787 6.83 -52.22 -25.48
C LEU A 787 7.30 -52.81 -26.81
N GLY A 788 6.59 -53.85 -27.29
CA GLY A 788 6.97 -54.61 -28.49
C GLY A 788 7.87 -55.83 -28.20
N ALA A 789 8.29 -56.04 -26.95
CA ALA A 789 9.03 -57.23 -26.53
C ALA A 789 8.41 -57.90 -25.28
N ASP A 790 8.34 -57.18 -24.16
CA ASP A 790 7.78 -57.67 -22.89
C ASP A 790 6.31 -57.26 -22.68
N LEU A 791 5.89 -56.17 -23.32
CA LEU A 791 4.54 -55.63 -23.27
C LEU A 791 3.96 -55.57 -24.68
N ASP A 792 2.68 -55.91 -24.79
CA ASP A 792 1.88 -55.73 -26.00
C ASP A 792 0.82 -54.64 -25.78
N LEU A 793 0.56 -53.82 -26.81
CA LEU A 793 -0.35 -52.68 -26.70
C LEU A 793 -1.81 -53.14 -26.49
N GLU A 794 -2.24 -54.25 -27.09
CA GLU A 794 -3.60 -54.76 -26.92
C GLU A 794 -3.82 -55.22 -25.48
N THR A 795 -2.85 -55.95 -24.91
CA THR A 795 -2.89 -56.38 -23.51
C THR A 795 -2.94 -55.19 -22.54
N LEU A 796 -2.16 -54.13 -22.80
CA LEU A 796 -2.23 -52.90 -21.99
C LEU A 796 -3.62 -52.23 -22.06
N LEU A 797 -4.32 -52.32 -23.20
CA LEU A 797 -5.66 -51.79 -23.38
C LEU A 797 -6.76 -52.68 -22.78
N GLU A 798 -6.48 -53.93 -22.44
CA GLU A 798 -7.38 -54.78 -21.64
C GLU A 798 -7.35 -54.36 -20.16
N ASP A 799 -6.14 -54.08 -19.63
CA ASP A 799 -5.93 -53.75 -18.22
C ASP A 799 -6.19 -52.27 -17.88
N HIS A 800 -6.15 -51.37 -18.87
CA HIS A 800 -6.26 -49.92 -18.67
C HIS A 800 -7.33 -49.30 -19.56
N ALA A 801 -8.06 -48.32 -19.04
CA ALA A 801 -9.07 -47.58 -19.79
C ALA A 801 -8.48 -46.83 -21.00
N ALA A 802 -7.24 -46.32 -20.86
CA ALA A 802 -6.46 -45.73 -21.94
C ALA A 802 -4.96 -45.76 -21.58
N VAL A 803 -4.10 -45.58 -22.60
CA VAL A 803 -2.64 -45.65 -22.46
C VAL A 803 -1.98 -44.38 -23.04
N VAL A 804 -1.01 -43.82 -22.31
CA VAL A 804 -0.09 -42.79 -22.80
C VAL A 804 1.26 -43.42 -23.13
N VAL A 805 1.73 -43.26 -24.36
CA VAL A 805 3.03 -43.76 -24.83
C VAL A 805 4.02 -42.60 -24.95
N ALA A 806 5.14 -42.71 -24.22
CA ALA A 806 6.15 -41.66 -24.04
C ALA A 806 7.58 -42.24 -24.08
N LEU A 807 7.86 -43.09 -25.07
CA LEU A 807 9.11 -43.85 -25.21
C LEU A 807 10.33 -42.98 -25.62
N GLY A 808 10.08 -41.78 -26.14
CA GLY A 808 11.11 -40.88 -26.67
C GLY A 808 11.69 -41.34 -28.02
N ALA A 809 12.87 -40.80 -28.36
CA ALA A 809 13.61 -41.11 -29.59
C ALA A 809 14.94 -41.82 -29.24
N PRO A 810 14.96 -43.16 -29.10
CA PRO A 810 16.11 -43.87 -28.54
C PRO A 810 17.28 -44.05 -29.52
N ARG A 811 17.05 -43.92 -30.83
CA ARG A 811 18.09 -44.15 -31.86
C ARG A 811 18.90 -42.89 -32.11
N SER A 812 20.23 -43.00 -32.22
CA SER A 812 21.11 -41.89 -32.62
C SER A 812 21.23 -41.83 -34.15
N LEU A 813 21.26 -40.63 -34.72
CA LEU A 813 21.55 -40.45 -36.14
C LEU A 813 23.04 -40.68 -36.42
N GLU A 814 23.35 -41.46 -37.46
CA GLU A 814 24.71 -41.74 -37.89
C GLU A 814 25.20 -40.67 -38.87
N LEU A 815 26.50 -40.34 -38.79
CA LEU A 815 27.11 -39.33 -39.66
C LEU A 815 27.47 -39.88 -41.05
N GLY A 816 27.75 -41.19 -41.14
CA GLY A 816 28.04 -41.89 -42.40
C GLY A 816 29.33 -41.42 -43.07
N LEU A 817 30.39 -41.17 -42.29
CA LEU A 817 31.67 -40.68 -42.83
C LEU A 817 32.38 -41.77 -43.65
N PRO A 818 32.87 -41.46 -44.86
CA PRO A 818 33.76 -42.37 -45.58
C PRO A 818 35.01 -42.71 -44.73
N GLY A 819 35.18 -43.99 -44.37
CA GLY A 819 36.25 -44.49 -43.49
C GLY A 819 35.89 -44.61 -41.99
N GLU A 820 34.61 -44.62 -41.64
CA GLU A 820 34.11 -44.80 -40.27
C GLU A 820 34.61 -46.13 -39.65
N GLY A 821 35.15 -46.04 -38.42
CA GLY A 821 35.75 -47.17 -37.69
C GLY A 821 35.30 -47.17 -36.22
N PRO A 822 35.84 -48.09 -35.38
CA PRO A 822 35.37 -48.29 -34.01
C PRO A 822 35.59 -47.09 -33.07
N GLU A 823 36.33 -46.07 -33.52
CA GLU A 823 36.63 -44.82 -32.79
C GLU A 823 35.53 -43.74 -32.92
N THR A 824 34.42 -44.02 -33.63
CA THR A 824 33.24 -43.14 -33.68
C THR A 824 32.15 -43.64 -32.75
N VAL A 825 31.50 -42.75 -32.00
CA VAL A 825 30.43 -43.10 -31.06
C VAL A 825 29.31 -42.05 -31.10
N GLY A 826 28.05 -42.49 -31.01
CA GLY A 826 26.91 -41.58 -30.85
C GLY A 826 26.93 -40.90 -29.49
N ALA A 827 26.54 -39.62 -29.43
CA ALA A 827 26.52 -38.82 -28.20
C ALA A 827 25.75 -39.50 -27.07
N LEU A 828 24.59 -40.10 -27.37
CA LEU A 828 23.79 -40.78 -26.35
C LEU A 828 24.52 -41.99 -25.74
N ALA A 829 25.19 -42.80 -26.56
CA ALA A 829 25.99 -43.92 -26.09
C ALA A 829 27.20 -43.44 -25.27
N TYR A 830 27.87 -42.38 -25.73
CA TYR A 830 29.03 -41.80 -25.07
C TYR A 830 28.72 -41.21 -23.68
N LEU A 831 27.56 -40.55 -23.54
CA LEU A 831 27.09 -39.96 -22.29
C LEU A 831 26.56 -41.01 -21.31
N ARG A 832 25.99 -42.13 -21.81
CA ARG A 832 25.52 -43.28 -21.01
C ARG A 832 26.64 -44.21 -20.53
N ASP A 833 27.78 -44.20 -21.20
CA ASP A 833 28.85 -45.18 -21.01
C ASP A 833 29.36 -45.23 -19.56
N ALA A 834 29.17 -46.39 -18.92
CA ALA A 834 29.66 -46.69 -17.58
C ALA A 834 31.15 -47.06 -17.56
N SER A 835 31.76 -47.34 -18.73
CA SER A 835 33.18 -47.69 -18.91
C SER A 835 33.84 -46.70 -19.90
N PRO A 836 34.03 -45.43 -19.47
CA PRO A 836 34.23 -44.32 -20.38
C PRO A 836 35.51 -44.41 -21.20
N ARG A 837 35.37 -44.33 -22.53
CA ARG A 837 36.51 -44.15 -23.45
C ARG A 837 37.21 -42.82 -23.18
N ARG A 838 38.50 -42.87 -22.83
CA ARG A 838 39.37 -41.69 -22.67
C ARG A 838 40.15 -41.44 -23.96
N ALA A 839 40.25 -40.16 -24.33
CA ALA A 839 40.93 -39.69 -25.52
C ALA A 839 41.64 -38.37 -25.19
N ARG A 840 42.79 -38.09 -25.84
CA ARG A 840 43.51 -36.82 -25.65
C ARG A 840 42.94 -35.72 -26.55
N ALA A 841 42.49 -36.08 -27.74
CA ALA A 841 41.89 -35.20 -28.73
C ALA A 841 40.50 -35.70 -29.18
N VAL A 842 39.45 -34.91 -28.95
CA VAL A 842 38.06 -35.29 -29.23
C VAL A 842 37.41 -34.28 -30.19
N LEU A 843 36.75 -34.78 -31.23
CA LEU A 843 35.88 -33.98 -32.10
C LEU A 843 34.42 -34.38 -31.88
N VAL A 844 33.58 -33.42 -31.55
CA VAL A 844 32.13 -33.57 -31.46
C VAL A 844 31.48 -32.92 -32.68
N VAL A 845 30.61 -33.64 -33.38
CA VAL A 845 29.92 -33.14 -34.57
C VAL A 845 28.44 -32.90 -34.26
N GLY A 846 28.01 -31.64 -34.26
CA GLY A 846 26.65 -31.19 -33.93
C GLY A 846 26.63 -29.88 -33.14
N GLY A 847 25.54 -29.11 -33.23
CA GLY A 847 25.38 -27.82 -32.56
C GLY A 847 24.42 -27.78 -31.35
N GLY A 848 23.79 -28.92 -31.00
CA GLY A 848 22.79 -28.98 -29.93
C GLY A 848 23.35 -29.27 -28.53
N SER A 849 22.48 -29.27 -27.51
CA SER A 849 22.88 -29.50 -26.10
C SER A 849 23.66 -30.81 -25.90
N SER A 850 23.29 -31.90 -26.59
CA SER A 850 24.05 -33.16 -26.51
C SER A 850 25.49 -33.04 -27.02
N ALA A 851 25.75 -32.14 -27.98
CA ALA A 851 27.09 -31.88 -28.49
C ALA A 851 27.93 -31.14 -27.44
N ILE A 852 27.36 -30.08 -26.86
CA ILE A 852 28.01 -29.29 -25.81
C ILE A 852 28.27 -30.14 -24.56
N ASP A 853 27.29 -30.94 -24.13
CA ASP A 853 27.46 -31.83 -22.99
C ASP A 853 28.52 -32.91 -23.27
N SER A 854 28.56 -33.48 -24.47
CA SER A 854 29.61 -34.44 -24.86
C SER A 854 31.01 -33.82 -24.83
N ALA A 855 31.14 -32.57 -25.29
CA ALA A 855 32.41 -31.85 -25.30
C ALA A 855 32.91 -31.55 -23.88
N ARG A 856 32.03 -31.07 -23.00
CA ARG A 856 32.35 -30.77 -21.59
C ARG A 856 32.61 -32.04 -20.77
N VAL A 857 31.92 -33.14 -21.07
CA VAL A 857 32.24 -34.47 -20.52
C VAL A 857 33.61 -34.95 -20.99
N ALA A 858 34.00 -34.70 -22.25
CA ALA A 858 35.32 -35.06 -22.75
C ALA A 858 36.44 -34.32 -21.99
N ARG A 859 36.28 -33.02 -21.70
CA ARG A 859 37.21 -32.26 -20.84
C ARG A 859 37.36 -32.90 -19.46
N ARG A 860 36.24 -33.24 -18.81
CA ARG A 860 36.22 -33.91 -17.49
C ARG A 860 36.79 -35.33 -17.49
N ARG A 861 36.76 -36.00 -18.64
CA ARG A 861 37.40 -37.32 -18.85
C ARG A 861 38.89 -37.22 -19.17
N GLY A 862 39.46 -36.02 -19.21
CA GLY A 862 40.89 -35.75 -19.37
C GLY A 862 41.33 -35.41 -20.79
N ALA A 863 40.41 -35.06 -21.70
CA ALA A 863 40.79 -34.60 -23.03
C ALA A 863 41.53 -33.26 -22.97
N GLU A 864 42.73 -33.21 -23.57
CA GLU A 864 43.55 -32.01 -23.65
C GLU A 864 42.99 -31.03 -24.69
N ARG A 865 42.46 -31.55 -25.81
CA ARG A 865 41.88 -30.78 -26.91
C ARG A 865 40.50 -31.30 -27.28
N VAL A 866 39.52 -30.41 -27.34
CA VAL A 866 38.13 -30.74 -27.67
C VAL A 866 37.60 -29.71 -28.66
N TRP A 867 37.11 -30.19 -29.80
CA TRP A 867 36.46 -29.37 -30.83
C TRP A 867 34.99 -29.73 -30.95
N VAL A 868 34.14 -28.72 -31.20
CA VAL A 868 32.75 -28.90 -31.62
C VAL A 868 32.61 -28.35 -33.03
N ALA A 869 32.26 -29.17 -34.01
CA ALA A 869 31.99 -28.72 -35.38
C ALA A 869 30.47 -28.69 -35.63
N CYS A 870 29.95 -27.54 -36.06
CA CYS A 870 28.53 -27.34 -36.32
C CYS A 870 28.26 -26.54 -37.61
N LEU A 871 27.07 -26.74 -38.18
CA LEU A 871 26.63 -26.08 -39.41
C LEU A 871 26.12 -24.65 -39.15
N GLU A 872 25.58 -24.47 -37.95
CA GLU A 872 25.00 -23.25 -37.43
C GLU A 872 26.08 -22.22 -37.04
N GLU A 873 25.71 -20.96 -37.00
CA GLU A 873 26.56 -19.85 -36.55
C GLU A 873 25.99 -19.15 -35.33
N GLY A 874 26.82 -18.88 -34.33
CA GLY A 874 26.49 -18.01 -33.19
C GLY A 874 25.09 -18.25 -32.61
N SER A 875 24.19 -17.29 -32.78
CA SER A 875 22.80 -17.34 -32.28
C SER A 875 21.90 -18.40 -32.95
N GLU A 876 22.36 -19.08 -34.00
CA GLU A 876 21.64 -20.17 -34.67
C GLU A 876 21.82 -21.52 -33.98
N LEU A 877 22.80 -21.66 -33.07
CA LEU A 877 23.06 -22.92 -32.39
C LEU A 877 21.81 -23.41 -31.62
N PRO A 878 21.43 -24.69 -31.73
CA PRO A 878 20.33 -25.25 -30.94
C PRO A 878 20.62 -25.34 -29.42
N ALA A 879 21.88 -25.36 -29.00
CA ALA A 879 22.27 -25.27 -27.59
C ALA A 879 22.03 -23.86 -27.02
N SER A 880 21.75 -23.74 -25.71
CA SER A 880 21.56 -22.42 -25.11
C SER A 880 22.87 -21.60 -25.11
N ALA A 881 22.76 -20.28 -25.24
CA ALA A 881 23.91 -19.37 -25.19
C ALA A 881 24.73 -19.52 -23.90
N ARG A 882 24.07 -19.86 -22.79
CA ARG A 882 24.72 -20.15 -21.50
C ARG A 882 25.61 -21.39 -21.59
N GLU A 883 25.10 -22.50 -22.10
CA GLU A 883 25.85 -23.75 -22.25
C GLU A 883 27.08 -23.59 -23.16
N VAL A 884 26.92 -22.82 -24.24
CA VAL A 884 28.01 -22.49 -25.18
C VAL A 884 29.11 -21.71 -24.46
N ALA A 885 28.75 -20.64 -23.74
CA ALA A 885 29.71 -19.83 -22.98
C ALA A 885 30.41 -20.62 -21.86
N GLU A 886 29.73 -21.57 -21.22
CA GLU A 886 30.33 -22.46 -20.23
C GLU A 886 31.35 -23.43 -20.87
N ALA A 887 31.05 -23.99 -22.04
CA ALA A 887 31.98 -24.87 -22.75
C ALA A 887 33.26 -24.13 -23.20
N GLU A 888 33.12 -22.89 -23.66
CA GLU A 888 34.25 -22.03 -24.02
C GLU A 888 35.14 -21.72 -22.82
N ARG A 889 34.56 -21.39 -21.65
CA ARG A 889 35.31 -21.18 -20.41
C ARG A 889 36.11 -22.42 -19.99
N GLU A 890 35.63 -23.61 -20.34
CA GLU A 890 36.31 -24.89 -20.09
C GLU A 890 37.35 -25.26 -21.17
N GLY A 891 37.56 -24.41 -22.18
CA GLY A 891 38.55 -24.60 -23.24
C GLY A 891 38.10 -25.49 -24.40
N VAL A 892 36.80 -25.57 -24.67
CA VAL A 892 36.24 -26.22 -25.87
C VAL A 892 36.27 -25.23 -27.04
N GLU A 893 36.83 -25.63 -28.18
CA GLU A 893 36.88 -24.81 -29.40
C GLU A 893 35.67 -25.13 -30.31
N ILE A 894 34.78 -24.15 -30.52
CA ILE A 894 33.58 -24.32 -31.35
C ILE A 894 33.85 -23.77 -32.76
N LEU A 895 33.80 -24.67 -33.74
CA LEU A 895 34.00 -24.44 -35.15
C LEU A 895 32.64 -24.33 -35.84
N THR A 896 32.14 -23.10 -35.95
CA THR A 896 30.88 -22.79 -36.66
C THR A 896 31.07 -22.83 -38.17
N ARG A 897 29.96 -23.00 -38.90
CA ARG A 897 29.98 -23.10 -40.37
C ARG A 897 30.95 -24.17 -40.88
N ALA A 898 31.08 -25.28 -40.15
CA ALA A 898 32.02 -26.36 -40.44
C ALA A 898 31.31 -27.72 -40.55
N ARG A 899 31.67 -28.51 -41.55
CA ARG A 899 31.16 -29.87 -41.78
C ARG A 899 32.31 -30.88 -41.83
N ALA A 900 32.13 -32.03 -41.20
CA ALA A 900 33.03 -33.16 -41.35
C ALA A 900 32.81 -33.83 -42.72
N GLU A 901 33.86 -33.90 -43.54
CA GLU A 901 33.77 -34.38 -44.92
C GLU A 901 34.21 -35.85 -45.04
N ARG A 902 35.36 -36.20 -44.43
CA ARG A 902 35.88 -37.57 -44.44
C ARG A 902 36.88 -37.81 -43.32
N ARG A 903 37.14 -39.09 -43.04
CA ARG A 903 38.23 -39.50 -42.15
C ARG A 903 39.56 -39.58 -42.91
N VAL A 904 40.62 -39.11 -42.28
CA VAL A 904 42.01 -39.22 -42.75
C VAL A 904 42.84 -40.08 -41.80
N ALA A 905 44.05 -40.51 -42.18
CA ALA A 905 44.79 -41.57 -41.49
C ALA A 905 44.96 -41.38 -39.97
N THR A 906 45.12 -40.15 -39.49
CA THR A 906 45.26 -39.81 -38.05
C THR A 906 44.20 -38.80 -37.56
N GLY A 907 43.08 -38.62 -38.28
CA GLY A 907 42.17 -37.52 -37.98
C GLY A 907 40.89 -37.39 -38.83
N VAL A 908 40.27 -36.21 -38.81
CA VAL A 908 39.07 -35.85 -39.58
C VAL A 908 39.31 -34.56 -40.36
N GLU A 909 38.95 -34.55 -41.65
CA GLU A 909 38.96 -33.35 -42.49
C GLU A 909 37.62 -32.62 -42.36
N LEU A 910 37.68 -31.37 -41.89
CA LEU A 910 36.55 -30.43 -41.84
C LEU A 910 36.63 -29.46 -43.01
N ILE A 911 35.48 -29.07 -43.55
CA ILE A 911 35.36 -28.05 -44.59
C ILE A 911 34.39 -26.94 -44.19
N GLY A 912 34.63 -25.73 -44.68
CA GLY A 912 33.72 -24.60 -44.50
C GLY A 912 32.45 -24.74 -45.32
N VAL A 913 31.30 -24.38 -44.75
CA VAL A 913 29.98 -24.48 -45.40
C VAL A 913 29.17 -23.19 -45.20
N ARG A 914 28.22 -22.94 -46.12
CA ARG A 914 27.21 -21.87 -45.94
C ARG A 914 25.79 -22.40 -46.20
N PRO A 915 24.78 -21.85 -45.50
CA PRO A 915 23.39 -22.26 -45.71
C PRO A 915 22.92 -21.82 -47.11
N ARG A 916 22.15 -22.68 -47.79
CA ARG A 916 21.44 -22.34 -49.05
C ARG A 916 20.21 -21.48 -48.79
N VAL A 917 19.63 -21.60 -47.60
CA VAL A 917 18.44 -20.86 -47.14
C VAL A 917 18.58 -20.49 -45.67
N SER A 918 18.00 -19.37 -45.26
CA SER A 918 17.98 -18.96 -43.85
C SER A 918 17.24 -19.99 -42.99
N GLY A 919 17.81 -20.35 -41.84
CA GLY A 919 17.22 -21.36 -40.93
C GLY A 919 17.45 -22.82 -41.33
N ALA A 920 18.31 -23.08 -42.31
CA ALA A 920 18.79 -24.41 -42.68
C ALA A 920 19.39 -25.15 -41.47
N ARG A 921 19.07 -26.44 -41.31
CA ARG A 921 19.57 -27.29 -40.20
C ARG A 921 20.04 -28.68 -40.63
N LYS A 922 19.71 -29.12 -41.84
CA LYS A 922 20.16 -30.43 -42.34
C LYS A 922 21.39 -30.25 -43.22
N PRO A 923 22.36 -31.19 -43.22
CA PRO A 923 23.56 -31.10 -44.06
C PRO A 923 23.29 -30.84 -45.55
N ALA A 924 22.18 -31.35 -46.09
CA ALA A 924 21.75 -31.15 -47.48
C ALA A 924 21.36 -29.69 -47.82
N ASP A 925 21.03 -28.91 -46.80
CA ASP A 925 20.65 -27.49 -46.93
C ASP A 925 21.87 -26.57 -46.99
N PHE A 926 23.09 -27.13 -46.87
CA PHE A 926 24.34 -26.38 -46.87
C PHE A 926 25.19 -26.72 -48.10
N GLU A 927 25.92 -25.74 -48.60
CA GLU A 927 26.89 -25.92 -49.68
C GLU A 927 28.32 -25.65 -49.21
N SER A 928 29.28 -26.40 -49.77
CA SER A 928 30.70 -26.27 -49.45
C SER A 928 31.28 -24.97 -49.99
N LEU A 929 32.16 -24.35 -49.21
CA LEU A 929 32.85 -23.12 -49.59
C LEU A 929 34.14 -23.41 -50.37
N ALA A 930 34.46 -22.56 -51.35
CA ALA A 930 35.74 -22.58 -52.03
C ALA A 930 36.86 -21.97 -51.15
N ARG A 931 38.12 -22.39 -51.37
CA ARG A 931 39.33 -21.82 -50.72
C ARG A 931 39.33 -20.29 -50.75
N GLY A 932 39.51 -19.66 -49.59
CA GLY A 932 39.59 -18.20 -49.44
C GLY A 932 38.26 -17.43 -49.55
N ALA A 933 37.11 -18.10 -49.47
CA ALA A 933 35.81 -17.44 -49.49
C ALA A 933 35.60 -16.58 -48.22
N ARG A 934 35.29 -15.28 -48.39
CA ARG A 934 34.93 -14.33 -47.31
C ARG A 934 33.64 -14.67 -46.54
N ALA A 935 33.04 -15.83 -46.79
CA ALA A 935 31.73 -16.22 -46.27
C ALA A 935 31.79 -16.89 -44.88
N LEU A 936 32.98 -17.21 -44.37
CA LEU A 936 33.15 -17.66 -42.99
C LEU A 936 33.25 -16.43 -42.07
N PRO A 937 32.50 -16.39 -40.95
CA PRO A 937 32.51 -15.24 -40.05
C PRO A 937 33.91 -14.96 -39.51
N ALA A 938 34.22 -13.67 -39.31
CA ALA A 938 35.44 -13.26 -38.60
C ALA A 938 35.51 -13.99 -37.23
N PRO A 939 36.69 -14.31 -36.69
CA PRO A 939 36.77 -14.83 -35.33
C PRO A 939 36.07 -13.83 -34.42
N GLN A 940 34.94 -14.21 -33.85
CA GLN A 940 34.41 -13.49 -32.70
C GLN A 940 35.52 -13.54 -31.63
N ALA A 941 35.64 -12.52 -30.79
CA ALA A 941 36.74 -12.38 -29.82
C ALA A 941 36.97 -13.64 -28.95
N HIS A 942 35.98 -14.55 -28.89
CA HIS A 942 35.96 -15.80 -28.14
C HIS A 942 36.48 -17.06 -28.89
N PHE A 943 36.79 -17.02 -30.21
CA PHE A 943 37.23 -18.21 -30.99
C PHE A 943 38.57 -18.05 -31.74
N PRO A 944 39.72 -17.91 -31.04
CA PRO A 944 41.00 -17.60 -31.67
C PRO A 944 41.85 -18.81 -32.09
N GLY A 945 41.28 -20.02 -32.21
CA GLY A 945 42.08 -21.22 -32.48
C GLY A 945 42.61 -21.33 -33.91
N ASP A 946 43.77 -22.01 -34.06
CA ASP A 946 44.43 -22.23 -35.36
C ASP A 946 43.52 -22.97 -36.35
N ALA A 947 42.63 -23.85 -35.87
CA ALA A 947 41.68 -24.58 -36.70
C ALA A 947 40.59 -23.68 -37.31
N ALA A 948 40.02 -22.77 -36.52
CA ALA A 948 39.08 -21.76 -37.00
C ALA A 948 39.74 -20.81 -38.02
N ARG A 949 41.02 -20.46 -37.83
CA ARG A 949 41.79 -19.68 -38.82
C ARG A 949 41.98 -20.45 -40.12
N CYS A 950 42.43 -21.70 -40.07
CA CYS A 950 42.63 -22.53 -41.27
C CYS A 950 41.32 -22.73 -42.05
N LEU A 951 40.20 -22.97 -41.37
CA LEU A 951 38.88 -23.05 -42.03
C LEU A 951 38.57 -21.77 -42.82
N ARG A 952 38.83 -20.58 -42.24
CA ARG A 952 38.60 -19.29 -42.91
C ARG A 952 39.51 -19.05 -44.12
N GLU A 953 40.80 -19.29 -43.95
CA GLU A 953 41.82 -18.91 -44.95
C GLU A 953 41.90 -19.96 -46.07
N GLU A 954 41.82 -21.23 -45.72
CA GLU A 954 42.04 -22.36 -46.62
C GLU A 954 40.75 -23.13 -46.96
N GLY A 955 39.60 -22.80 -46.38
CA GLY A 955 38.31 -23.45 -46.65
C GLY A 955 38.18 -24.88 -46.11
N ALA A 956 39.26 -25.44 -45.56
CA ALA A 956 39.32 -26.78 -44.98
C ALA A 956 40.41 -26.87 -43.90
N VAL A 957 40.26 -27.80 -42.95
CA VAL A 957 41.28 -28.11 -41.94
C VAL A 957 41.26 -29.61 -41.62
N SER A 958 42.43 -30.22 -41.42
CA SER A 958 42.53 -31.60 -40.91
C SER A 958 42.87 -31.57 -39.43
N LEU A 959 42.01 -32.15 -38.60
CA LEU A 959 42.20 -32.25 -37.15
C LEU A 959 42.66 -33.66 -36.78
N GLU A 960 43.76 -33.78 -36.05
CA GLU A 960 44.15 -35.07 -35.44
C GLU A 960 43.29 -35.36 -34.22
N VAL A 961 42.55 -36.48 -34.25
CA VAL A 961 41.55 -36.83 -33.25
C VAL A 961 41.59 -38.31 -32.92
N ASP A 962 41.47 -38.64 -31.63
CA ASP A 962 41.44 -40.00 -31.12
C ASP A 962 40.00 -40.55 -31.06
N LEU A 963 39.01 -39.66 -30.91
CA LEU A 963 37.60 -40.01 -30.74
C LEU A 963 36.71 -39.01 -31.47
N VAL A 964 35.72 -39.53 -32.19
CA VAL A 964 34.67 -38.72 -32.82
C VAL A 964 33.34 -39.02 -32.15
N VAL A 965 32.67 -37.98 -31.65
CA VAL A 965 31.33 -38.10 -31.05
C VAL A 965 30.29 -37.47 -31.98
N THR A 966 29.33 -38.27 -32.45
CA THR A 966 28.27 -37.79 -33.35
C THR A 966 27.03 -37.37 -32.55
N ALA A 967 26.66 -36.08 -32.66
CA ALA A 967 25.56 -35.45 -31.92
C ALA A 967 24.55 -34.80 -32.90
N LEU A 968 24.14 -35.57 -33.92
CA LEU A 968 23.34 -35.09 -35.05
C LEU A 968 21.83 -35.07 -34.79
N GLY A 969 21.38 -35.66 -33.69
CA GLY A 969 19.97 -35.79 -33.34
C GLY A 969 19.59 -37.24 -33.04
N GLN A 970 18.31 -37.43 -32.74
CA GLN A 970 17.73 -38.71 -32.36
C GLN A 970 16.53 -39.04 -33.26
N ALA A 971 16.26 -40.33 -33.45
CA ALA A 971 15.13 -40.83 -34.24
C ALA A 971 14.27 -41.79 -33.41
N VAL A 972 12.97 -41.81 -33.74
CA VAL A 972 12.02 -42.81 -33.24
C VAL A 972 12.37 -44.17 -33.82
N ASP A 973 12.06 -45.22 -33.07
CA ASP A 973 12.22 -46.59 -33.55
C ASP A 973 11.01 -46.98 -34.43
N PRO A 974 11.18 -47.16 -35.76
CA PRO A 974 10.06 -47.37 -36.68
C PRO A 974 9.36 -48.72 -36.47
N ASP A 975 10.00 -49.66 -35.78
CA ASP A 975 9.43 -50.98 -35.48
C ASP A 975 8.45 -50.92 -34.28
N VAL A 976 8.40 -49.78 -33.57
CA VAL A 976 7.55 -49.55 -32.41
C VAL A 976 6.31 -48.75 -32.82
N LEU A 977 5.14 -49.40 -32.77
CA LEU A 977 3.82 -48.84 -33.16
C LEU A 977 3.72 -48.41 -34.63
N PRO A 978 3.98 -49.33 -35.60
CA PRO A 978 4.03 -48.99 -37.02
C PRO A 978 2.73 -48.38 -37.55
N ASP A 979 1.58 -48.79 -37.01
CA ASP A 979 0.25 -48.32 -37.45
C ASP A 979 -0.09 -46.88 -36.98
N LEU A 980 0.73 -46.29 -36.10
CA LEU A 980 0.52 -44.95 -35.54
C LEU A 980 1.58 -43.93 -35.99
N LEU A 981 2.57 -44.36 -36.79
CA LEU A 981 3.60 -43.47 -37.32
C LEU A 981 3.04 -42.50 -38.36
N ASP A 982 3.67 -41.33 -38.46
CA ASP A 982 3.41 -40.41 -39.55
C ASP A 982 3.88 -40.98 -40.91
N PRO A 983 3.44 -40.42 -42.05
CA PRO A 983 3.84 -40.92 -43.37
C PRO A 983 5.35 -40.87 -43.67
N ALA A 984 6.12 -40.10 -42.89
CA ALA A 984 7.56 -40.00 -43.02
C ALA A 984 8.30 -41.06 -42.16
N GLY A 985 7.61 -41.74 -41.25
CA GLY A 985 8.18 -42.65 -40.27
C GLY A 985 9.05 -41.94 -39.23
N GLU A 986 8.90 -40.61 -39.05
CA GLU A 986 9.78 -39.80 -38.21
C GLU A 986 9.23 -39.61 -36.77
N ALA A 987 7.91 -39.69 -36.58
CA ALA A 987 7.23 -39.57 -35.28
C ALA A 987 5.89 -40.33 -35.25
N VAL A 988 5.32 -40.53 -34.05
CA VAL A 988 3.93 -40.98 -33.88
C VAL A 988 2.98 -39.83 -34.17
N SER A 989 2.02 -40.03 -35.07
CA SER A 989 1.02 -39.04 -35.43
C SER A 989 0.03 -38.81 -34.29
N ALA A 990 0.21 -37.71 -33.55
CA ALA A 990 -0.66 -37.30 -32.46
C ALA A 990 -1.02 -35.81 -32.51
N ALA A 991 -2.23 -35.46 -32.06
CA ALA A 991 -2.70 -34.07 -31.99
C ALA A 991 -1.89 -33.26 -30.96
N PRO A 992 -1.19 -32.16 -31.33
CA PRO A 992 -0.33 -31.41 -30.41
C PRO A 992 -1.01 -30.89 -29.14
N GLU A 993 -2.31 -30.61 -29.20
CA GLU A 993 -3.12 -30.00 -28.16
C GLU A 993 -3.59 -31.00 -27.10
N SER A 994 -3.65 -32.30 -27.44
CA SER A 994 -4.28 -33.34 -26.61
C SER A 994 -3.51 -34.66 -26.56
N GLY A 995 -2.47 -34.83 -27.38
CA GLY A 995 -1.74 -36.10 -27.53
C GLY A 995 -2.56 -37.22 -28.17
N ALA A 996 -3.76 -36.98 -28.67
CA ALA A 996 -4.63 -38.01 -29.23
C ALA A 996 -4.06 -38.60 -30.52
N THR A 997 -4.01 -39.92 -30.63
CA THR A 997 -3.59 -40.64 -31.84
C THR A 997 -4.81 -41.06 -32.69
N ALA A 998 -4.57 -41.75 -33.80
CA ALA A 998 -5.64 -42.36 -34.60
C ALA A 998 -6.45 -43.42 -33.80
N HIS A 999 -5.88 -43.98 -32.73
CA HIS A 999 -6.58 -44.92 -31.86
C HIS A 999 -7.21 -44.18 -30.66
N PRO A 1000 -8.53 -44.32 -30.40
CA PRO A 1000 -9.29 -43.49 -29.46
C PRO A 1000 -8.89 -43.65 -27.99
N ARG A 1001 -8.15 -44.71 -27.65
CA ARG A 1001 -7.68 -45.01 -26.28
C ARG A 1001 -6.15 -44.93 -26.13
N VAL A 1002 -5.43 -44.48 -27.16
CA VAL A 1002 -3.97 -44.38 -27.15
C VAL A 1002 -3.56 -42.93 -27.41
N PHE A 1003 -2.69 -42.43 -26.56
CA PHE A 1003 -2.17 -41.07 -26.59
C PHE A 1003 -0.64 -41.12 -26.67
N ALA A 1004 -0.02 -40.17 -27.36
CA ALA A 1004 1.43 -40.10 -27.47
C ALA A 1004 1.97 -38.75 -26.98
N ALA A 1005 3.14 -38.77 -26.36
CA ALA A 1005 3.78 -37.59 -25.78
C ALA A 1005 5.31 -37.64 -25.87
N GLY A 1006 5.96 -36.48 -25.64
CA GLY A 1006 7.40 -36.32 -25.64
C GLY A 1006 8.00 -36.39 -27.05
N ASP A 1007 9.29 -36.75 -27.11
CA ASP A 1007 10.02 -36.79 -28.38
C ASP A 1007 9.42 -37.80 -29.39
N LEU A 1008 8.66 -38.78 -28.89
CA LEU A 1008 7.95 -39.76 -29.71
C LEU A 1008 6.88 -39.13 -30.62
N ALA A 1009 6.21 -38.08 -30.14
CA ALA A 1009 5.09 -37.45 -30.85
C ALA A 1009 5.47 -36.16 -31.59
N ALA A 1010 6.52 -35.46 -31.13
CA ALA A 1010 6.87 -34.13 -31.63
C ALA A 1010 8.30 -34.03 -32.21
N GLY A 1011 9.03 -35.15 -32.26
CA GLY A 1011 10.48 -35.20 -32.48
C GLY A 1011 11.26 -34.63 -31.28
N PRO A 1012 12.61 -34.65 -31.32
CA PRO A 1012 13.44 -34.14 -30.23
C PRO A 1012 13.16 -32.67 -29.89
N ARG A 1013 12.79 -32.39 -28.62
CA ARG A 1013 12.45 -31.05 -28.11
C ARG A 1013 13.16 -30.71 -26.79
N THR A 1014 12.91 -29.52 -26.24
CA THR A 1014 13.43 -29.15 -24.91
C THR A 1014 12.70 -29.92 -23.81
N VAL A 1015 13.33 -30.04 -22.62
CA VAL A 1015 12.73 -30.73 -21.47
C VAL A 1015 11.37 -30.13 -21.08
N THR A 1016 11.22 -28.81 -21.16
CA THR A 1016 9.95 -28.14 -20.86
C THR A 1016 8.86 -28.43 -21.88
N ASP A 1017 9.21 -28.58 -23.17
CA ASP A 1017 8.24 -28.94 -24.22
C ASP A 1017 7.72 -30.37 -24.04
N VAL A 1018 8.62 -31.31 -23.73
CA VAL A 1018 8.23 -32.72 -23.54
C VAL A 1018 7.36 -32.90 -22.29
N ILE A 1019 7.65 -32.20 -21.19
CA ILE A 1019 6.79 -32.19 -20.00
C ILE A 1019 5.41 -31.62 -20.36
N ALA A 1020 5.36 -30.47 -21.06
CA ALA A 1020 4.12 -29.85 -21.48
C ALA A 1020 3.27 -30.77 -22.37
N SER A 1021 3.92 -31.52 -23.27
CA SER A 1021 3.23 -32.53 -24.10
C SER A 1021 2.65 -33.69 -23.28
N GLY A 1022 3.35 -34.12 -22.22
CA GLY A 1022 2.84 -35.14 -21.28
C GLY A 1022 1.60 -34.66 -20.53
N LEU A 1023 1.60 -33.41 -20.06
CA LEU A 1023 0.44 -32.77 -19.43
C LEU A 1023 -0.76 -32.67 -20.39
N ARG A 1024 -0.51 -32.29 -21.66
CA ARG A 1024 -1.55 -32.27 -22.70
C ARG A 1024 -2.09 -33.66 -23.02
N ALA A 1025 -1.24 -34.69 -23.09
CA ALA A 1025 -1.66 -36.07 -23.31
C ALA A 1025 -2.52 -36.61 -22.16
N ALA A 1026 -2.15 -36.33 -20.91
CA ALA A 1026 -2.96 -36.67 -19.75
C ALA A 1026 -4.33 -35.97 -19.76
N TRP A 1027 -4.37 -34.69 -20.13
CA TRP A 1027 -5.64 -33.96 -20.28
C TRP A 1027 -6.48 -34.48 -21.44
N GLY A 1028 -5.88 -34.79 -22.59
CA GLY A 1028 -6.59 -35.36 -23.75
C GLY A 1028 -7.19 -36.73 -23.44
N LEU A 1029 -6.44 -37.57 -22.73
CA LEU A 1029 -6.92 -38.85 -22.20
C LEU A 1029 -8.13 -38.64 -21.27
N ASP A 1030 -8.00 -37.72 -20.32
CA ASP A 1030 -9.04 -37.42 -19.36
C ASP A 1030 -10.32 -36.90 -20.03
N ARG A 1031 -10.16 -35.97 -20.98
CA ARG A 1031 -11.25 -35.41 -21.79
C ARG A 1031 -11.95 -36.48 -22.62
N SER A 1032 -11.20 -37.43 -23.18
CA SER A 1032 -11.75 -38.54 -23.96
C SER A 1032 -12.57 -39.52 -23.11
N LEU A 1033 -12.17 -39.77 -21.85
CA LEU A 1033 -12.84 -40.74 -20.98
C LEU A 1033 -13.94 -40.14 -20.11
N ARG A 1034 -13.77 -38.91 -19.62
CA ARG A 1034 -14.67 -38.26 -18.64
C ARG A 1034 -15.39 -37.02 -19.16
N GLY A 1035 -15.10 -36.58 -20.39
CA GLY A 1035 -15.74 -35.44 -21.04
C GLY A 1035 -15.11 -34.07 -20.73
N ALA A 1036 -15.49 -33.07 -21.51
CA ALA A 1036 -14.92 -31.71 -21.48
C ALA A 1036 -15.10 -30.99 -20.14
N GLU A 1037 -16.29 -31.05 -19.54
CA GLU A 1037 -16.61 -30.31 -18.31
C GLU A 1037 -15.68 -30.66 -17.15
N ARG A 1038 -15.39 -31.96 -16.96
CA ARG A 1038 -14.49 -32.43 -15.90
C ARG A 1038 -13.02 -32.23 -16.22
N ALA A 1039 -12.63 -32.47 -17.48
CA ALA A 1039 -11.23 -32.34 -17.87
C ALA A 1039 -10.73 -30.88 -17.79
N ASP A 1040 -11.62 -29.92 -18.07
CA ASP A 1040 -11.31 -28.50 -18.12
C ASP A 1040 -11.23 -27.82 -16.74
N GLU A 1041 -11.52 -28.55 -15.64
CA GLU A 1041 -11.24 -28.10 -14.27
C GLU A 1041 -9.74 -27.88 -14.01
N ARG A 1042 -8.88 -28.63 -14.72
CA ARG A 1042 -7.43 -28.46 -14.74
C ARG A 1042 -6.98 -28.45 -16.19
N ARG A 1043 -6.87 -27.29 -16.82
CA ARG A 1043 -6.44 -27.21 -18.23
C ARG A 1043 -4.95 -27.48 -18.36
N PRO A 1044 -4.49 -28.08 -19.47
CA PRO A 1044 -3.07 -28.28 -19.71
C PRO A 1044 -2.43 -26.95 -20.18
N PRO A 1045 -1.10 -26.85 -20.20
CA PRO A 1045 -0.44 -25.69 -20.78
C PRO A 1045 -0.83 -25.52 -22.27
N PRO A 1046 -1.17 -24.29 -22.71
CA PRO A 1046 -1.47 -24.02 -24.11
C PRO A 1046 -0.26 -24.25 -25.01
N LEU A 1047 -0.48 -24.31 -26.32
CA LEU A 1047 0.61 -24.27 -27.29
C LEU A 1047 1.34 -22.93 -27.19
N VAL A 1048 2.66 -22.96 -27.32
CA VAL A 1048 3.52 -21.77 -27.22
C VAL A 1048 3.16 -20.78 -28.33
N SER A 1049 2.91 -19.52 -27.95
CA SER A 1049 2.63 -18.46 -28.93
C SER A 1049 3.88 -18.17 -29.78
N THR A 1050 3.68 -18.01 -31.08
CA THR A 1050 4.68 -17.56 -32.05
C THR A 1050 4.65 -16.06 -32.29
N GLU A 1051 3.68 -15.35 -31.72
CA GLU A 1051 3.59 -13.89 -31.84
C GLU A 1051 4.70 -13.20 -31.04
N PRO A 1052 5.36 -12.19 -31.61
CA PRO A 1052 6.36 -11.41 -30.88
C PRO A 1052 5.69 -10.68 -29.71
N PRO A 1053 6.35 -10.61 -28.54
CA PRO A 1053 5.79 -9.87 -27.42
C PRO A 1053 5.61 -8.39 -27.78
N LEU A 1054 4.48 -7.82 -27.38
CA LEU A 1054 4.25 -6.39 -27.48
C LEU A 1054 5.30 -5.66 -26.63
N GLY A 1055 6.23 -4.96 -27.28
CA GLY A 1055 7.12 -4.02 -26.62
C GLY A 1055 6.32 -2.86 -26.02
N ARG A 1056 6.85 -2.20 -24.98
CA ARG A 1056 6.14 -1.07 -24.34
C ARG A 1056 7.00 0.19 -24.35
N PRO A 1057 6.43 1.39 -24.60
CA PRO A 1057 7.21 2.61 -24.73
C PRO A 1057 7.59 3.22 -23.37
N GLY A 1058 8.81 3.76 -23.28
CA GLY A 1058 9.00 5.12 -22.76
C GLY A 1058 9.22 5.37 -21.27
N ILE A 1059 9.61 4.39 -20.44
CA ILE A 1059 9.92 4.67 -19.02
C ILE A 1059 11.41 5.04 -18.85
N PRO A 1060 11.76 6.23 -18.34
CA PRO A 1060 13.15 6.58 -18.04
C PRO A 1060 13.68 5.78 -16.84
N ARG A 1061 14.95 5.41 -16.97
CA ARG A 1061 15.77 4.58 -16.08
C ARG A 1061 15.61 4.93 -14.60
N ARG A 1062 15.35 3.90 -13.78
CA ARG A 1062 15.91 3.81 -12.42
C ARG A 1062 17.08 2.84 -12.49
N ASP A 1063 18.20 3.19 -11.87
CA ASP A 1063 19.41 2.36 -11.86
C ASP A 1063 19.25 1.28 -10.78
N ASP A 1064 18.31 0.35 -10.99
CA ASP A 1064 17.93 -0.69 -10.03
C ASP A 1064 18.79 -1.96 -10.20
N GLY A 1065 20.11 -1.78 -10.02
CA GLY A 1065 21.06 -2.86 -9.73
C GLY A 1065 21.32 -3.88 -10.85
N ALA A 1066 22.59 -4.26 -11.00
CA ALA A 1066 22.97 -5.34 -11.92
C ALA A 1066 22.25 -6.66 -11.59
N ARG A 1067 21.85 -7.42 -12.62
CA ARG A 1067 21.30 -8.77 -12.53
C ARG A 1067 22.09 -9.62 -11.53
N ARG A 1068 21.40 -10.24 -10.58
CA ARG A 1068 22.03 -11.17 -9.64
C ARG A 1068 22.35 -12.47 -10.36
N ARG A 1069 23.54 -13.00 -10.10
CA ARG A 1069 24.07 -14.20 -10.74
C ARG A 1069 24.52 -15.17 -9.67
N PRO A 1070 24.13 -16.45 -9.75
CA PRO A 1070 24.64 -17.44 -8.82
C PRO A 1070 26.15 -17.59 -8.97
N VAL A 1071 26.81 -17.97 -7.87
CA VAL A 1071 28.24 -18.31 -7.90
C VAL A 1071 28.42 -19.57 -8.76
N GLU A 1072 29.35 -19.54 -9.70
CA GLU A 1072 29.76 -20.69 -10.52
C GLU A 1072 31.09 -21.26 -10.04
N LEU A 1073 31.31 -22.56 -10.25
CA LEU A 1073 32.62 -23.19 -10.01
C LEU A 1073 33.67 -22.59 -10.94
N ASP A 1074 34.89 -22.41 -10.42
CA ASP A 1074 36.04 -22.05 -11.24
C ASP A 1074 36.22 -23.07 -12.39
N PRO A 1075 36.55 -22.64 -13.62
CA PRO A 1075 36.68 -23.56 -14.76
C PRO A 1075 37.63 -24.74 -14.54
N GLN A 1076 38.73 -24.57 -13.78
CA GLN A 1076 39.65 -25.68 -13.51
C GLN A 1076 39.05 -26.69 -12.53
N ALA A 1077 38.32 -26.22 -11.51
CA ALA A 1077 37.57 -27.08 -10.62
C ALA A 1077 36.43 -27.81 -11.36
N ALA A 1078 35.72 -27.10 -12.23
CA ALA A 1078 34.64 -27.64 -13.05
C ALA A 1078 35.13 -28.74 -14.01
N ILE A 1079 36.32 -28.61 -14.60
CA ILE A 1079 36.94 -29.66 -15.43
C ILE A 1079 37.40 -30.85 -14.57
N GLY A 1080 37.77 -30.62 -13.30
CA GLY A 1080 38.30 -31.65 -12.39
C GLY A 1080 37.24 -32.55 -11.76
N SER A 1081 35.95 -32.20 -11.81
CA SER A 1081 34.88 -32.96 -11.16
C SER A 1081 33.59 -33.02 -11.98
N PHE A 1082 32.64 -33.81 -11.48
CA PHE A 1082 31.26 -33.82 -11.96
C PHE A 1082 30.31 -33.10 -10.98
N ASP A 1083 30.87 -32.22 -10.14
CA ASP A 1083 30.10 -31.41 -9.20
C ASP A 1083 29.23 -30.40 -9.96
N GLU A 1084 28.16 -29.96 -9.33
CA GLU A 1084 27.24 -28.99 -9.91
C GLU A 1084 27.95 -27.66 -10.20
N VAL A 1085 28.00 -27.24 -11.46
CA VAL A 1085 28.81 -26.09 -11.90
C VAL A 1085 28.19 -24.76 -11.47
N VAL A 1086 26.86 -24.67 -11.51
CA VAL A 1086 26.12 -23.45 -11.21
C VAL A 1086 25.55 -23.58 -9.81
N GLY A 1087 25.77 -22.61 -8.93
CA GLY A 1087 25.20 -22.54 -7.59
C GLY A 1087 23.78 -21.94 -7.56
N ARG A 1088 23.33 -21.57 -6.36
CA ARG A 1088 22.06 -20.85 -6.14
C ARG A 1088 22.31 -19.39 -5.78
N LEU A 1089 21.28 -18.55 -5.93
CA LEU A 1089 21.24 -17.22 -5.31
C LEU A 1089 21.05 -17.38 -3.79
N ASP A 1090 21.67 -16.49 -3.01
CA ASP A 1090 21.30 -16.37 -1.60
C ASP A 1090 19.94 -15.67 -1.45
N GLU A 1091 19.36 -15.67 -0.23
CA GLU A 1091 18.04 -15.10 0.01
C GLU A 1091 17.97 -13.60 -0.31
N ARG A 1092 19.00 -12.83 0.05
CA ARG A 1092 19.04 -11.38 -0.21
C ARG A 1092 19.13 -11.11 -1.70
N GLU A 1093 19.95 -11.87 -2.41
CA GLU A 1093 20.10 -11.80 -3.85
C GLU A 1093 18.82 -12.23 -4.57
N ALA A 1094 18.16 -13.29 -4.13
CA ALA A 1094 16.91 -13.76 -4.72
C ALA A 1094 15.78 -12.74 -4.53
N ARG A 1095 15.67 -12.12 -3.35
CA ARG A 1095 14.68 -11.06 -3.10
C ARG A 1095 14.97 -9.82 -3.97
N ALA A 1096 16.21 -9.36 -4.00
CA ALA A 1096 16.61 -8.23 -4.84
C ALA A 1096 16.41 -8.50 -6.35
N GLU A 1097 16.69 -9.72 -6.81
CA GLU A 1097 16.45 -10.12 -8.20
C GLU A 1097 14.96 -10.27 -8.53
N ALA A 1098 14.15 -10.69 -7.55
CA ALA A 1098 12.71 -10.78 -7.69
C ALA A 1098 12.03 -9.40 -7.76
N GLU A 1099 12.54 -8.42 -7.00
CA GLU A 1099 12.10 -7.01 -7.02
C GLU A 1099 12.32 -6.37 -8.40
N ARG A 1100 13.29 -6.84 -9.19
CA ARG A 1100 13.49 -6.40 -10.59
C ARG A 1100 12.33 -6.77 -11.52
N CYS A 1101 11.40 -7.65 -11.11
CA CYS A 1101 10.28 -8.06 -11.95
C CYS A 1101 9.23 -6.94 -12.11
N MET A 1102 9.13 -6.37 -13.33
CA MET A 1102 8.20 -5.28 -13.63
C MET A 1102 6.71 -5.66 -13.66
N VAL A 1103 6.38 -6.94 -13.57
CA VAL A 1103 5.00 -7.47 -13.66
C VAL A 1103 4.22 -6.91 -14.87
N CYS A 1104 4.81 -7.07 -16.05
CA CYS A 1104 4.39 -6.55 -17.35
C CYS A 1104 3.08 -7.12 -17.98
N GLY A 1105 2.22 -7.83 -17.24
CA GLY A 1105 0.98 -8.43 -17.74
C GLY A 1105 -0.21 -8.05 -16.85
N LEU A 1106 -1.45 -8.17 -17.34
CA LEU A 1106 -2.64 -7.89 -16.54
C LEU A 1106 -2.58 -8.71 -15.24
N CYS A 1107 -2.70 -8.05 -14.08
CA CYS A 1107 -2.50 -8.69 -12.78
C CYS A 1107 -3.83 -8.94 -12.05
N GLY A 1108 -4.03 -10.18 -11.62
CA GLY A 1108 -5.30 -10.67 -11.11
C GLY A 1108 -5.60 -10.52 -9.64
N ASN A 1109 -4.94 -9.61 -8.90
CA ASN A 1109 -5.36 -9.15 -7.56
C ASN A 1109 -4.36 -8.12 -7.02
N CYS A 1110 -4.09 -7.03 -7.74
CA CYS A 1110 -3.02 -6.10 -7.35
C CYS A 1110 -3.28 -5.36 -6.02
N ARG A 1111 -4.56 -5.22 -5.63
CA ARG A 1111 -5.03 -4.53 -4.42
C ARG A 1111 -4.50 -3.10 -4.20
N SER A 1112 -3.82 -2.52 -5.17
CA SER A 1112 -3.23 -1.18 -5.11
C SER A 1112 -4.24 -0.13 -4.60
N CYS A 1113 -5.52 -0.24 -4.96
CA CYS A 1113 -6.55 0.74 -4.58
C CYS A 1113 -6.88 0.73 -3.09
N VAL A 1114 -6.57 -0.37 -2.38
CA VAL A 1114 -6.69 -0.50 -0.92
C VAL A 1114 -5.33 -0.34 -0.26
N ASP A 1115 -4.32 -1.04 -0.77
CA ASP A 1115 -3.03 -1.19 -0.10
C ASP A 1115 -2.07 -0.01 -0.36
N LEU A 1116 -2.41 0.93 -1.27
CA LEU A 1116 -1.61 2.13 -1.57
C LEU A 1116 -2.43 3.42 -1.56
N PHE A 1117 -3.65 3.37 -2.13
CA PHE A 1117 -4.54 4.53 -2.16
C PHE A 1117 -5.46 4.59 -0.93
N GLY A 1118 -6.02 3.46 -0.51
CA GLY A 1118 -6.74 3.30 0.77
C GLY A 1118 -8.09 4.03 0.84
N CYS A 1119 -8.84 4.14 -0.25
CA CYS A 1119 -10.16 4.79 -0.22
C CYS A 1119 -11.13 4.05 0.72
N PRO A 1120 -11.78 4.73 1.69
CA PRO A 1120 -12.68 4.07 2.64
C PRO A 1120 -13.96 3.53 1.98
N ALA A 1121 -14.28 3.96 0.76
CA ALA A 1121 -15.38 3.41 -0.03
C ALA A 1121 -15.04 2.06 -0.70
N ILE A 1122 -13.77 1.59 -0.67
CA ILE A 1122 -13.38 0.31 -1.25
C ILE A 1122 -13.25 -0.71 -0.13
N LEU A 1123 -14.12 -1.72 -0.14
CA LEU A 1123 -14.20 -2.74 0.89
C LEU A 1123 -13.80 -4.11 0.33
N SER A 1124 -13.17 -4.94 1.16
CA SER A 1124 -12.92 -6.35 0.84
C SER A 1124 -14.08 -7.20 1.32
N GLY A 1125 -14.71 -7.95 0.42
CA GLY A 1125 -15.69 -8.98 0.76
C GLY A 1125 -15.08 -10.16 1.50
N THR A 1126 -15.93 -11.03 2.07
CA THR A 1126 -15.52 -12.28 2.73
C THR A 1126 -14.91 -13.31 1.76
N ASP A 1127 -15.22 -13.19 0.47
CA ASP A 1127 -14.59 -13.90 -0.62
C ASP A 1127 -13.20 -13.35 -0.99
N GLY A 1128 -12.81 -12.18 -0.44
CA GLY A 1128 -11.59 -11.45 -0.77
C GLY A 1128 -11.72 -10.55 -2.01
N ALA A 1129 -12.91 -10.45 -2.61
CA ALA A 1129 -13.15 -9.58 -3.76
C ALA A 1129 -13.33 -8.13 -3.29
N LEU A 1130 -12.72 -7.19 -4.01
CA LEU A 1130 -12.87 -5.77 -3.73
C LEU A 1130 -14.19 -5.25 -4.32
N ARG A 1131 -14.91 -4.43 -3.56
CA ARG A 1131 -16.19 -3.81 -3.95
C ARG A 1131 -16.20 -2.34 -3.54
N ILE A 1132 -16.91 -1.50 -4.29
CA ILE A 1132 -17.14 -0.11 -3.91
C ILE A 1132 -18.48 -0.02 -3.15
N ASP A 1133 -18.44 0.50 -1.93
CA ASP A 1133 -19.62 0.80 -1.14
C ASP A 1133 -20.32 2.06 -1.68
N ALA A 1134 -21.57 1.89 -2.12
CA ALA A 1134 -22.40 2.95 -2.67
C ALA A 1134 -22.61 4.11 -1.69
N ALA A 1135 -22.77 3.82 -0.40
CA ALA A 1135 -23.08 4.82 0.61
C ALA A 1135 -21.88 5.74 0.91
N LEU A 1136 -20.66 5.25 0.63
CA LEU A 1136 -19.42 5.98 0.88
C LEU A 1136 -18.82 6.60 -0.39
N CYS A 1137 -19.20 6.12 -1.58
CA CYS A 1137 -18.65 6.59 -2.84
C CYS A 1137 -19.23 7.95 -3.24
N VAL A 1138 -18.38 8.96 -3.40
CA VAL A 1138 -18.78 10.31 -3.83
C VAL A 1138 -18.42 10.64 -5.30
N GLY A 1139 -17.92 9.66 -6.06
CA GLY A 1139 -17.74 9.80 -7.51
C GLY A 1139 -16.55 10.63 -7.99
N CYS A 1140 -15.50 10.79 -7.19
CA CYS A 1140 -14.33 11.59 -7.58
C CYS A 1140 -13.48 11.03 -8.74
N GLY A 1141 -13.63 9.76 -9.11
CA GLY A 1141 -12.90 9.12 -10.21
C GLY A 1141 -11.42 8.81 -9.96
N VAL A 1142 -10.78 9.37 -8.94
CA VAL A 1142 -9.32 9.18 -8.68
C VAL A 1142 -8.92 7.70 -8.58
N CYS A 1143 -9.77 6.86 -7.99
CA CYS A 1143 -9.49 5.43 -7.90
C CYS A 1143 -9.48 4.73 -9.28
N ALA A 1144 -10.19 5.25 -10.27
CA ALA A 1144 -10.19 4.76 -11.65
C ALA A 1144 -8.87 5.08 -12.37
N ASP A 1145 -8.37 6.31 -12.22
CA ASP A 1145 -7.05 6.71 -12.74
C ASP A 1145 -5.95 5.85 -12.13
N PHE A 1146 -6.09 5.56 -10.83
CA PHE A 1146 -5.16 4.77 -10.07
C PHE A 1146 -5.17 3.26 -10.45
N CYS A 1147 -6.31 2.69 -10.89
CA CYS A 1147 -6.47 1.23 -11.04
C CYS A 1147 -5.68 0.65 -12.23
N PRO A 1148 -4.54 -0.07 -12.07
CA PRO A 1148 -3.68 -0.53 -13.18
C PRO A 1148 -4.34 -1.41 -14.22
N ASN A 1149 -5.47 -2.04 -13.88
CA ASN A 1149 -6.21 -2.91 -14.79
C ASN A 1149 -7.36 -2.20 -15.52
N GLY A 1150 -7.65 -0.92 -15.22
CA GLY A 1150 -8.86 -0.27 -15.71
C GLY A 1150 -10.16 -0.92 -15.21
N ALA A 1151 -10.09 -1.65 -14.10
CA ALA A 1151 -11.22 -2.39 -13.57
C ALA A 1151 -12.24 -1.52 -12.83
N ILE A 1152 -11.87 -0.28 -12.48
CA ILE A 1152 -12.77 0.68 -11.83
C ILE A 1152 -13.34 1.58 -12.91
N ALA A 1153 -14.65 1.56 -13.09
CA ALA A 1153 -15.35 2.30 -14.13
C ALA A 1153 -16.62 2.97 -13.58
N PRO A 1154 -17.06 4.09 -14.16
CA PRO A 1154 -18.31 4.70 -13.76
C PRO A 1154 -19.49 3.76 -14.00
N ILE A 1155 -20.51 3.79 -13.13
CA ILE A 1155 -21.73 3.03 -13.39
C ILE A 1155 -22.47 3.68 -14.55
N ALA A 1156 -22.72 2.92 -15.60
CA ALA A 1156 -23.56 3.38 -16.71
C ALA A 1156 -24.93 3.78 -16.15
N GLU A 1157 -25.33 5.04 -16.35
CA GLU A 1157 -26.69 5.46 -16.01
C GLU A 1157 -27.68 4.52 -16.70
N PRO A 1158 -28.73 4.04 -16.02
CA PRO A 1158 -29.83 3.39 -16.73
C PRO A 1158 -30.34 4.42 -17.73
N ALA A 1159 -30.20 4.12 -19.02
CA ALA A 1159 -30.72 4.95 -20.10
C ALA A 1159 -32.12 5.38 -19.69
N GLN A 1160 -32.33 6.69 -19.55
CA GLN A 1160 -33.65 7.24 -19.30
C GLN A 1160 -34.56 6.62 -20.35
N ALA A 1161 -35.43 5.72 -19.92
CA ALA A 1161 -36.47 5.18 -20.76
C ALA A 1161 -37.24 6.40 -21.23
N SER A 1162 -36.99 6.79 -22.48
CA SER A 1162 -37.70 7.86 -23.14
C SER A 1162 -39.17 7.56 -22.94
N ALA A 1163 -39.84 8.39 -22.14
CA ALA A 1163 -41.28 8.40 -22.04
C ALA A 1163 -41.84 8.89 -23.37
N SER A 1164 -41.79 8.03 -24.38
CA SER A 1164 -42.51 8.18 -25.64
C SER A 1164 -42.77 6.78 -26.19
N ALA A 1165 -44.06 6.51 -26.42
CA ALA A 1165 -44.63 5.34 -27.07
C ALA A 1165 -45.06 4.17 -26.15
N SER A 1166 -46.10 4.42 -25.34
CA SER A 1166 -47.15 3.42 -25.13
C SER A 1166 -48.49 3.97 -25.61
N ALA A 1167 -48.79 3.77 -26.89
CA ALA A 1167 -50.17 3.77 -27.39
C ALA A 1167 -50.30 2.83 -28.59
N GLY A 1168 -50.87 1.65 -28.32
CA GLY A 1168 -51.83 0.98 -29.22
C GLY A 1168 -51.28 0.19 -30.40
N ALA A 1169 -51.14 -1.12 -30.23
CA ALA A 1169 -51.24 -2.09 -31.32
C ALA A 1169 -52.71 -2.52 -31.53
N GLY A 1170 -53.17 -2.50 -32.78
CA GLY A 1170 -54.35 -3.21 -33.32
C GLY A 1170 -55.48 -2.29 -33.78
N ALA A 1171 -55.94 -2.25 -35.03
CA ALA A 1171 -55.78 -3.15 -36.16
C ALA A 1171 -56.27 -2.49 -37.48
N GLY A 1172 -55.80 -2.98 -38.64
CA GLY A 1172 -56.63 -3.10 -39.85
C GLY A 1172 -56.56 -2.02 -40.94
N ALA A 1173 -55.94 -2.38 -42.07
CA ALA A 1173 -56.33 -2.13 -43.47
C ALA A 1173 -56.82 -0.75 -43.95
N GLY A 1174 -56.09 -0.20 -44.94
CA GLY A 1174 -56.67 0.21 -46.22
C GLY A 1174 -57.19 1.65 -46.42
N ALA A 1175 -56.55 2.34 -47.37
CA ALA A 1175 -57.10 3.34 -48.31
C ALA A 1175 -57.15 4.84 -47.92
N ASN A 1176 -56.42 5.61 -48.75
CA ASN A 1176 -56.74 6.89 -49.39
C ASN A 1176 -57.19 8.13 -48.58
N ALA A 1177 -56.35 9.17 -48.75
CA ALA A 1177 -56.67 10.53 -49.20
C ALA A 1177 -57.53 11.46 -48.32
N GLY A 1178 -57.02 12.68 -48.16
CA GLY A 1178 -57.85 13.88 -48.13
C GLY A 1178 -58.04 14.52 -46.76
N THR A 1179 -57.21 15.54 -46.52
CA THR A 1179 -57.60 16.92 -46.13
C THR A 1179 -58.61 17.16 -45.01
N ASP A 1180 -58.20 18.10 -44.15
CA ASP A 1180 -58.97 19.18 -43.55
C ASP A 1180 -59.33 19.10 -42.05
N THR A 1181 -58.80 20.13 -41.37
CA THR A 1181 -59.44 21.02 -40.37
C THR A 1181 -60.06 20.38 -39.13
N GLU A 1182 -59.43 20.55 -37.98
CA GLU A 1182 -59.69 21.63 -37.00
C GLU A 1182 -60.72 21.23 -35.92
N VAL A 1183 -60.43 21.72 -34.72
CA VAL A 1183 -61.35 22.02 -33.60
C VAL A 1183 -61.56 20.93 -32.51
N SER A 1184 -60.92 21.24 -31.38
CA SER A 1184 -61.34 21.08 -29.97
C SER A 1184 -61.68 19.70 -29.41
N ALA A 1185 -60.97 19.29 -28.36
CA ALA A 1185 -61.23 19.69 -26.98
C ALA A 1185 -59.98 19.47 -26.11
#